data_AF-A0A7S4QKX2-F1
#
_entry.id   AF-A0A7S4QKX2-F1
#
_cell.length_a   1.000
_cell.length_b   1.000
_cell.length_c   1.000
_cell.angle_alpha   90.00
_cell.angle_beta   90.00
_cell.angle_gamma   90.00
#
_symmetry.space_group_name_H-M   'P 1'
#
loop_
_entity.id
_entity.type
_entity.pdbx_description
1 polymer ?
#
loop_
_entity_poly.entity_id
_entity_poly.type
_entity_poly.pdbx_seq_one_letter_code
_entity_poly.pdbx_strand_id
1 'polypeptide(L)'
;GLCCSERPSTPAQPPSHCAVWPSPIFLLGRRAMEGGQTSFAGWLGNLAGNGNSELEKTLRMLKERQDAQEEKLSQQERSITELKELVRSDAEKKEKANEVTVDCEEEKDEASTDEPEEATYEVDQSMWDACLLLFFGNTHFMDKLILISGMLINLGLQFALLVVVAADMLDNPYNEQKVAEMLSWRVEQGQNDMNFYSAEGKSKAEKLCNHELWSFEQSEYDEIADYLYKKIPGIVLSILAVILWTLTCITEYRAIIEQFLAILQLPTTKPGEKRRSIVDTADGLEVRSIGRIQRILAILTLSLPRLGVLGVLCYVGSQYLAQTVTLADIVLNAVALAFVLDVDELLCAVMLSQRLRQTLGRLKPIPCGGSHFDFFGLSVKDFFRYFLTIGIIVFTVFFWLLPFHGFVEGAATALCGGLQDFTYSGGVMSSPRIVLKNTSDWVYECKGDIFVTHMITHYAGGFAHNSSTKAATQQVDYMEKRKEAVLAYAFKGCPAGELRDPILACKPVPDTLLQLLPKNVKPGENTEPPECMRLNVSMLWDTCTQPTSNESCRWSWQSVKCEGDNPPGFVHDEACDQTGESQAIGNACGIWGEFGLDHPMYNCEYGNVNCPPGEACLAMMGTVTFRLSNGTLFRDNETASDAAIGAGFAAGLGLDLSVSSLTILVDYSSRRLQMGPAMIQQSGQQDQQQNQQMLSQETSNSTKATATYVVESVPATLKLQHILAANSSIVAAINDNLNQSLGVTGVVLSMEYDGDPQFGTNQDLQQHLRDLLQLSMMPGNGEMPSGQASGGGLPPGQTQGPPSTGAPPSAGPSAGPSASTPAPAPPSTGAPPSAGPSAGPSASTPAPAPPST
;
A
#
# COMPACT_ATOMS: atom_id res chain seq x y z
N GLY A 1 -59.64 -17.14 36.39
CA GLY A 1 -59.21 -17.27 37.79
C GLY A 1 -58.11 -18.32 37.87
N LEU A 2 -57.38 -18.49 38.97
CA LEU A 2 -57.37 -17.88 40.32
C LEU A 2 -55.87 -17.72 40.71
N CYS A 3 -55.39 -16.60 41.30
CA CYS A 3 -55.41 -16.26 42.74
C CYS A 3 -54.70 -17.32 43.63
N CYS A 4 -53.77 -17.02 44.55
CA CYS A 4 -53.23 -15.77 45.17
C CYS A 4 -51.69 -15.89 45.33
N SER A 5 -50.83 -14.86 45.47
CA SER A 5 -50.85 -13.56 46.18
C SER A 5 -50.58 -13.61 47.69
N GLU A 6 -49.43 -13.09 48.14
CA GLU A 6 -49.33 -12.36 49.41
C GLU A 6 -48.21 -11.29 49.44
N ARG A 7 -48.29 -10.37 50.42
CA ARG A 7 -47.58 -9.07 50.63
C ARG A 7 -47.87 -8.67 52.12
N PRO A 8 -47.67 -7.43 52.67
CA PRO A 8 -46.93 -6.22 52.25
C PRO A 8 -46.01 -5.60 53.34
N SER A 9 -45.25 -4.53 53.02
CA SER A 9 -45.17 -3.23 53.75
C SER A 9 -44.02 -2.35 53.18
N THR A 10 -44.14 -1.17 52.54
CA THR A 10 -44.80 0.15 52.83
C THR A 10 -44.04 1.07 53.80
N PRO A 11 -44.09 2.42 53.67
CA PRO A 11 -44.19 3.25 52.44
C PRO A 11 -43.37 4.59 52.43
N ALA A 12 -43.20 5.21 51.27
CA ALA A 12 -42.97 6.66 51.07
C ALA A 12 -43.42 7.08 49.64
N GLN A 13 -43.67 8.37 49.37
CA GLN A 13 -44.45 8.81 48.19
C GLN A 13 -43.98 10.18 47.58
N PRO A 14 -44.70 10.88 46.65
CA PRO A 14 -44.23 11.26 45.30
C PRO A 14 -44.10 12.81 45.15
N PRO A 15 -44.24 13.49 43.97
CA PRO A 15 -44.41 13.10 42.56
C PRO A 15 -43.43 13.84 41.60
N SER A 16 -43.64 14.20 40.32
CA SER A 16 -44.76 14.09 39.32
C SER A 16 -44.25 14.28 37.88
N HIS A 17 -44.70 13.46 36.92
CA HIS A 17 -45.43 13.86 35.69
C HIS A 17 -45.52 12.71 34.67
N CYS A 18 -46.65 12.61 33.94
CA CYS A 18 -46.95 11.49 33.01
C CYS A 18 -47.77 11.96 31.77
N ALA A 19 -47.44 11.44 30.57
CA ALA A 19 -48.28 11.18 29.38
C ALA A 19 -47.33 10.67 28.25
N VAL A 20 -47.47 9.55 27.52
CA VAL A 20 -48.56 8.61 27.12
C VAL A 20 -49.23 8.92 25.75
N TRP A 21 -48.61 8.41 24.66
CA TRP A 21 -49.17 7.74 23.44
C TRP A 21 -50.26 8.48 22.60
N PRO A 22 -50.66 8.00 21.38
CA PRO A 22 -50.14 6.93 20.49
C PRO A 22 -49.83 7.41 19.03
N SER A 23 -49.49 6.46 18.13
CA SER A 23 -49.40 6.66 16.66
C SER A 23 -50.73 6.35 15.92
N PRO A 24 -50.94 6.87 14.68
CA PRO A 24 -51.59 6.03 13.66
C PRO A 24 -51.13 6.20 12.17
N ILE A 25 -50.98 5.03 11.54
CA ILE A 25 -51.21 4.57 10.14
C ILE A 25 -51.76 5.54 9.04
N PHE A 26 -51.08 5.55 7.88
CA PHE A 26 -51.47 5.72 6.45
C PHE A 26 -52.47 6.80 5.90
N LEU A 27 -52.19 7.18 4.64
CA LEU A 27 -53.03 7.69 3.52
C LEU A 27 -53.20 9.22 3.23
N LEU A 28 -52.99 9.53 1.93
CA LEU A 28 -53.50 10.62 1.07
C LEU A 28 -52.89 12.05 1.06
N GLY A 29 -52.82 12.62 -0.16
CA GLY A 29 -52.36 13.99 -0.50
C GLY A 29 -50.84 14.11 -0.68
N ARG A 30 -50.22 14.41 -1.82
CA ARG A 30 -50.59 15.03 -3.12
C ARG A 30 -50.85 16.55 -3.08
N ARG A 31 -49.84 17.32 -3.54
CA ARG A 31 -49.85 18.65 -4.23
C ARG A 31 -49.34 19.88 -3.44
N ALA A 32 -48.58 20.72 -4.16
CA ALA A 32 -48.24 22.15 -3.97
C ALA A 32 -46.79 22.50 -3.55
N MET A 33 -46.31 23.63 -4.10
CA MET A 33 -44.94 24.18 -4.15
C MET A 33 -43.94 23.34 -4.98
N GLU A 34 -43.48 23.73 -6.18
CA GLU A 34 -43.58 24.97 -6.97
C GLU A 34 -43.04 26.26 -6.33
N GLY A 35 -41.86 26.70 -6.81
CA GLY A 35 -41.27 28.02 -6.52
C GLY A 35 -39.74 27.97 -6.44
N GLY A 36 -39.02 28.35 -7.50
CA GLY A 36 -37.54 28.43 -7.42
C GLY A 36 -36.70 28.36 -8.71
N GLN A 37 -37.27 28.38 -9.93
CA GLN A 37 -36.45 28.44 -11.16
C GLN A 37 -36.24 29.88 -11.66
N THR A 38 -35.01 30.38 -11.55
CA THR A 38 -34.35 31.30 -12.51
C THR A 38 -32.89 31.54 -12.11
N SER A 39 -31.93 30.92 -12.81
CA SER A 39 -30.55 31.42 -13.11
C SER A 39 -29.55 30.35 -13.59
N PHE A 40 -29.95 29.08 -13.86
CA PHE A 40 -29.00 28.02 -14.27
C PHE A 40 -29.00 27.70 -15.78
N ALA A 41 -30.06 28.05 -16.51
CA ALA A 41 -30.24 27.68 -17.92
C ALA A 41 -29.29 28.41 -18.91
N GLY A 42 -28.64 29.50 -18.50
CA GLY A 42 -27.78 30.30 -19.37
C GLY A 42 -26.35 29.77 -19.55
N TRP A 43 -25.87 28.92 -18.64
CA TRP A 43 -24.45 28.52 -18.61
C TRP A 43 -24.19 27.15 -19.26
N LEU A 44 -25.15 26.23 -19.20
CA LEU A 44 -25.04 24.89 -19.80
C LEU A 44 -25.09 24.87 -21.35
N GLY A 45 -25.43 25.99 -22.00
CA GLY A 45 -25.62 26.06 -23.46
C GLY A 45 -24.36 25.88 -24.31
N ASN A 46 -23.16 26.07 -23.75
CA ASN A 46 -21.90 26.16 -24.51
C ASN A 46 -20.94 24.95 -24.36
N LEU A 47 -21.35 23.87 -23.69
CA LEU A 47 -20.54 22.64 -23.55
C LEU A 47 -21.10 21.41 -24.29
N ALA A 48 -22.28 21.51 -24.90
CA ALA A 48 -22.93 20.43 -25.65
C ALA A 48 -22.32 20.21 -27.06
N GLY A 49 -21.01 19.97 -27.12
CA GLY A 49 -20.21 20.02 -28.35
C GLY A 49 -19.52 18.73 -28.82
N ASN A 50 -19.67 17.60 -28.10
CA ASN A 50 -19.42 16.22 -28.60
C ASN A 50 -19.68 15.12 -27.53
N GLY A 51 -19.60 15.43 -26.24
CA GLY A 51 -19.57 14.42 -25.16
C GLY A 51 -20.84 13.55 -24.99
N ASN A 52 -22.02 14.05 -25.35
CA ASN A 52 -23.29 13.36 -25.05
C ASN A 52 -23.42 11.97 -25.70
N SER A 53 -22.76 11.70 -26.83
CA SER A 53 -22.96 10.43 -27.55
C SER A 53 -22.33 9.22 -26.85
N GLU A 54 -21.28 9.39 -26.06
CA GLU A 54 -20.75 8.32 -25.21
C GLU A 54 -21.58 8.17 -23.94
N LEU A 55 -21.94 9.27 -23.27
CA LEU A 55 -22.77 9.24 -22.07
C LEU A 55 -24.10 8.51 -22.31
N GLU A 56 -24.76 8.75 -23.44
CA GLU A 56 -25.96 8.00 -23.83
C GLU A 56 -25.71 6.50 -24.05
N LYS A 57 -24.56 6.09 -24.59
CA LYS A 57 -24.22 4.65 -24.73
C LYS A 57 -24.00 4.01 -23.37
N THR A 58 -23.25 4.66 -22.48
CA THR A 58 -23.01 4.16 -21.12
C THR A 58 -24.32 4.01 -20.35
N LEU A 59 -25.22 5.01 -20.45
CA LEU A 59 -26.50 5.01 -19.75
C LEU A 59 -27.47 3.94 -20.30
N ARG A 60 -27.47 3.69 -21.62
CA ARG A 60 -28.18 2.54 -22.22
C ARG A 60 -27.60 1.20 -21.75
N MET A 61 -26.28 1.03 -21.78
CA MET A 61 -25.62 -0.23 -21.36
C MET A 61 -25.81 -0.52 -19.86
N LEU A 62 -25.82 0.51 -19.02
CA LEU A 62 -26.16 0.37 -17.59
C LEU A 62 -27.62 -0.03 -17.41
N LYS A 63 -28.54 0.56 -18.17
CA LYS A 63 -29.96 0.16 -18.14
C LYS A 63 -30.16 -1.28 -18.62
N GLU A 64 -29.56 -1.69 -19.73
CA GLU A 64 -29.63 -3.07 -20.23
C GLU A 64 -29.11 -4.09 -19.20
N ARG A 65 -28.09 -3.72 -18.40
CA ARG A 65 -27.63 -4.53 -17.26
C ARG A 65 -28.63 -4.56 -16.10
N GLN A 66 -29.27 -3.44 -15.76
CA GLN A 66 -30.29 -3.39 -14.71
C GLN A 66 -31.52 -4.23 -15.11
N ASP A 67 -32.06 -4.00 -16.32
CA ASP A 67 -33.22 -4.74 -16.85
C ASP A 67 -32.92 -6.27 -16.85
N ALA A 68 -31.69 -6.68 -17.19
CA ALA A 68 -31.24 -8.07 -17.12
C ALA A 68 -30.99 -8.62 -15.71
N GLN A 69 -30.78 -7.78 -14.69
CA GLN A 69 -30.76 -8.20 -13.28
C GLN A 69 -32.18 -8.38 -12.74
N GLU A 70 -33.12 -7.49 -13.09
CA GLU A 70 -34.54 -7.63 -12.74
C GLU A 70 -35.16 -8.89 -13.38
N GLU A 71 -34.81 -9.22 -14.63
CA GLU A 71 -35.25 -10.47 -15.26
C GLU A 71 -34.77 -11.71 -14.49
N LYS A 72 -33.47 -11.77 -14.14
CA LYS A 72 -32.89 -12.86 -13.33
C LYS A 72 -33.55 -12.99 -11.96
N LEU A 73 -33.78 -11.88 -11.27
CA LEU A 73 -34.46 -11.87 -9.98
C LEU A 73 -35.88 -12.44 -10.11
N SER A 74 -36.63 -12.03 -11.14
CA SER A 74 -37.98 -12.55 -11.42
C SER A 74 -38.00 -14.05 -11.80
N GLN A 75 -36.89 -14.58 -12.32
CA GLN A 75 -36.72 -16.00 -12.62
C GLN A 75 -36.42 -16.80 -11.34
N GLN A 76 -35.63 -16.24 -10.42
CA GLN A 76 -35.35 -16.81 -9.11
C GLN A 76 -36.59 -16.80 -8.19
N GLU A 77 -37.40 -15.75 -8.20
CA GLU A 77 -38.68 -15.74 -7.45
C GLU A 77 -39.67 -16.80 -7.97
N ARG A 78 -39.69 -17.06 -9.28
CA ARG A 78 -40.51 -18.12 -9.88
C ARG A 78 -40.06 -19.51 -9.43
N SER A 79 -38.77 -19.83 -9.52
CA SER A 79 -38.27 -21.15 -9.09
C SER A 79 -38.40 -21.38 -7.58
N ILE A 80 -38.24 -20.34 -6.74
CA ILE A 80 -38.54 -20.41 -5.30
C ILE A 80 -40.04 -20.67 -5.05
N THR A 81 -40.93 -20.17 -5.90
CA THR A 81 -42.38 -20.40 -5.78
C THR A 81 -42.76 -21.82 -6.19
N GLU A 82 -42.19 -22.34 -7.28
CA GLU A 82 -42.37 -23.74 -7.71
C GLU A 82 -41.85 -24.73 -6.65
N LEU A 83 -40.71 -24.43 -6.01
CA LEU A 83 -40.18 -25.24 -4.90
C LEU A 83 -41.11 -25.27 -3.68
N LYS A 84 -41.77 -24.15 -3.36
CA LYS A 84 -42.75 -24.08 -2.26
C LYS A 84 -44.02 -24.88 -2.56
N GLU A 85 -44.50 -24.84 -3.80
CA GLU A 85 -45.63 -25.67 -4.26
C GLU A 85 -45.30 -27.17 -4.15
N LEU A 86 -44.10 -27.58 -4.58
CA LEU A 86 -43.65 -28.97 -4.50
C LEU A 86 -43.58 -29.47 -3.04
N VAL A 87 -42.87 -28.75 -2.17
CA VAL A 87 -42.73 -29.08 -0.74
C VAL A 87 -44.10 -29.14 -0.05
N ARG A 88 -45.02 -28.21 -0.37
CA ARG A 88 -46.40 -28.25 0.11
C ARG A 88 -47.13 -29.52 -0.36
N SER A 89 -46.99 -29.88 -1.64
CA SER A 89 -47.65 -31.07 -2.19
C SER A 89 -47.18 -32.37 -1.53
N ASP A 90 -45.92 -32.46 -1.11
CA ASP A 90 -45.38 -33.63 -0.41
C ASP A 90 -45.72 -33.63 1.09
N ALA A 91 -45.83 -32.46 1.72
CA ALA A 91 -46.40 -32.35 3.07
C ALA A 91 -47.86 -32.82 3.10
N GLU A 92 -48.71 -32.33 2.18
CA GLU A 92 -50.12 -32.74 2.07
C GLU A 92 -50.29 -34.22 1.66
N LYS A 93 -49.30 -34.84 1.01
CA LYS A 93 -49.27 -36.30 0.78
C LYS A 93 -48.92 -37.06 2.05
N LYS A 94 -47.91 -36.62 2.81
CA LYS A 94 -47.52 -37.25 4.09
C LYS A 94 -48.64 -37.17 5.12
N GLU A 95 -49.32 -36.03 5.20
CA GLU A 95 -50.48 -35.82 6.09
C GLU A 95 -51.61 -36.82 5.75
N LYS A 96 -52.05 -36.89 4.48
CA LYS A 96 -53.11 -37.81 4.03
C LYS A 96 -52.71 -39.29 4.10
N ALA A 97 -51.42 -39.61 3.94
CA ALA A 97 -50.92 -40.96 4.15
C ALA A 97 -50.99 -41.37 5.63
N ASN A 98 -50.82 -40.43 6.55
CA ASN A 98 -50.91 -40.67 7.99
C ASN A 98 -52.39 -40.77 8.44
N GLU A 99 -53.24 -39.82 7.99
CA GLU A 99 -54.68 -39.73 8.30
C GLU A 99 -55.45 -41.03 7.97
N VAL A 100 -55.17 -41.65 6.81
CA VAL A 100 -55.74 -42.94 6.38
C VAL A 100 -55.37 -44.13 7.31
N THR A 101 -54.42 -43.95 8.22
CA THR A 101 -54.03 -44.98 9.22
C THR A 101 -54.82 -44.87 10.53
N VAL A 102 -55.48 -43.73 10.80
CA VAL A 102 -56.08 -43.41 12.11
C VAL A 102 -57.55 -43.83 12.21
N ASP A 103 -58.30 -43.81 11.11
CA ASP A 103 -59.75 -44.13 11.04
C ASP A 103 -60.12 -45.62 11.33
N CYS A 104 -59.23 -46.39 11.95
CA CYS A 104 -59.44 -47.79 12.34
C CYS A 104 -59.37 -48.05 13.86
N GLU A 105 -59.02 -47.06 14.69
CA GLU A 105 -58.88 -47.22 16.15
C GLU A 105 -59.91 -46.38 16.95
N GLU A 106 -61.20 -46.55 16.64
CA GLU A 106 -62.29 -46.08 17.50
C GLU A 106 -62.99 -47.27 18.20
N GLU A 107 -63.46 -47.05 19.44
CA GLU A 107 -64.00 -48.05 20.39
C GLU A 107 -63.04 -49.19 20.85
N LYS A 108 -62.12 -48.87 21.78
CA LYS A 108 -61.92 -49.72 22.97
C LYS A 108 -61.28 -49.03 24.19
N ASP A 109 -62.10 -48.32 24.98
CA ASP A 109 -61.77 -47.89 26.35
C ASP A 109 -61.75 -49.09 27.34
N GLU A 110 -60.94 -50.10 27.08
CA GLU A 110 -60.53 -51.07 28.11
C GLU A 110 -59.30 -50.49 28.83
N ALA A 111 -59.35 -50.42 30.16
CA ALA A 111 -58.30 -49.81 30.96
C ALA A 111 -56.99 -50.61 30.88
N SER A 112 -56.15 -50.27 29.90
CA SER A 112 -54.80 -50.76 29.76
C SER A 112 -54.02 -50.45 31.03
N THR A 113 -53.60 -51.48 31.75
CA THR A 113 -52.42 -51.35 32.60
C THR A 113 -51.26 -50.90 31.71
N ASP A 114 -50.63 -49.78 32.07
CA ASP A 114 -49.46 -49.25 31.38
C ASP A 114 -48.27 -50.23 31.52
N GLU A 115 -48.27 -51.32 30.75
CA GLU A 115 -47.07 -52.10 30.54
C GLU A 115 -46.06 -51.17 29.85
N PRO A 116 -44.85 -50.98 30.43
CA PRO A 116 -43.94 -49.95 29.97
C PRO A 116 -43.52 -50.25 28.54
N GLU A 117 -43.91 -49.35 27.62
CA GLU A 117 -43.70 -49.47 26.18
C GLU A 117 -42.23 -49.83 25.90
N GLU A 118 -41.99 -51.08 25.50
CA GLU A 118 -40.62 -51.55 25.29
C GLU A 118 -40.01 -50.75 24.14
N ALA A 119 -38.91 -50.03 24.41
CA ALA A 119 -38.22 -49.27 23.39
C ALA A 119 -37.86 -50.20 22.21
N THR A 120 -38.49 -49.98 21.07
CA THR A 120 -38.24 -50.75 19.84
C THR A 120 -37.39 -49.95 18.87
N TYR A 121 -36.69 -50.66 17.99
CA TYR A 121 -36.00 -50.12 16.84
C TYR A 121 -36.77 -50.47 15.57
N GLU A 122 -37.38 -49.47 14.95
CA GLU A 122 -37.98 -49.59 13.63
C GLU A 122 -36.88 -49.67 12.56
N VAL A 123 -37.04 -50.60 11.60
CA VAL A 123 -36.03 -50.86 10.58
C VAL A 123 -36.31 -49.97 9.36
N ASP A 124 -35.65 -48.83 9.32
CA ASP A 124 -35.89 -47.78 8.32
C ASP A 124 -35.44 -48.18 6.90
N GLN A 125 -35.86 -47.42 5.90
CA GLN A 125 -35.50 -47.59 4.48
C GLN A 125 -34.11 -47.02 4.15
N SER A 126 -33.15 -47.18 5.07
CA SER A 126 -31.72 -46.87 4.84
C SER A 126 -31.02 -48.04 4.12
N MET A 127 -29.92 -47.76 3.40
CA MET A 127 -29.10 -48.82 2.79
C MET A 127 -28.41 -49.67 3.87
N TRP A 128 -28.04 -49.05 5.00
CA TRP A 128 -27.41 -49.75 6.12
C TRP A 128 -28.34 -50.78 6.77
N ASP A 129 -29.62 -50.42 6.92
CA ASP A 129 -30.65 -51.27 7.51
C ASP A 129 -31.09 -52.39 6.57
N ALA A 130 -31.21 -52.09 5.29
CA ALA A 130 -31.38 -53.12 4.26
C ALA A 130 -30.25 -54.16 4.29
N CYS A 131 -29.01 -53.74 4.59
CA CYS A 131 -27.87 -54.65 4.69
C CYS A 131 -27.88 -55.55 5.94
N LEU A 132 -28.74 -55.32 6.94
CA LEU A 132 -28.99 -56.30 8.02
C LEU A 132 -29.53 -57.63 7.45
N LEU A 133 -30.27 -57.58 6.34
CA LEU A 133 -30.79 -58.76 5.63
C LEU A 133 -29.68 -59.67 5.06
N LEU A 134 -28.43 -59.22 4.96
CA LEU A 134 -27.27 -60.07 4.64
C LEU A 134 -26.95 -61.08 5.75
N PHE A 135 -27.18 -60.68 7.00
CA PHE A 135 -26.86 -61.46 8.20
C PHE A 135 -28.02 -62.39 8.61
N PHE A 136 -29.22 -62.16 8.08
CA PHE A 136 -30.34 -63.07 8.25
C PHE A 136 -30.26 -64.24 7.24
N GLY A 137 -30.47 -65.46 7.73
CA GLY A 137 -30.02 -66.70 7.08
C GLY A 137 -30.72 -67.11 5.78
N ASN A 138 -31.72 -66.36 5.31
CA ASN A 138 -32.69 -66.83 4.31
C ASN A 138 -32.81 -65.96 3.04
N THR A 139 -32.02 -64.89 2.88
CA THR A 139 -31.97 -64.07 1.66
C THR A 139 -31.34 -64.83 0.47
N HIS A 140 -31.89 -64.66 -0.73
CA HIS A 140 -31.38 -65.31 -1.95
C HIS A 140 -29.98 -64.78 -2.34
N PHE A 141 -29.27 -65.54 -3.17
CA PHE A 141 -27.94 -65.15 -3.64
C PHE A 141 -27.93 -63.82 -4.41
N MET A 142 -28.92 -63.58 -5.29
CA MET A 142 -29.01 -62.32 -6.03
C MET A 142 -29.33 -61.13 -5.12
N ASP A 143 -30.22 -61.30 -4.15
CA ASP A 143 -30.52 -60.26 -3.15
C ASP A 143 -29.26 -59.89 -2.35
N LYS A 144 -28.44 -60.89 -1.98
CA LYS A 144 -27.15 -60.65 -1.32
C LYS A 144 -26.16 -59.90 -2.20
N LEU A 145 -26.10 -60.18 -3.51
CA LEU A 145 -25.27 -59.41 -4.42
C LEU A 145 -25.73 -57.96 -4.55
N ILE A 146 -27.05 -57.72 -4.60
CA ILE A 146 -27.65 -56.36 -4.65
C ILE A 146 -27.34 -55.58 -3.37
N LEU A 147 -27.48 -56.21 -2.20
CA LEU A 147 -27.16 -55.58 -0.91
C LEU A 147 -25.66 -55.31 -0.76
N ILE A 148 -24.78 -56.25 -1.16
CA ILE A 148 -23.32 -56.04 -1.13
C ILE A 148 -22.90 -54.93 -2.11
N SER A 149 -23.47 -54.86 -3.33
CA SER A 149 -23.13 -53.79 -4.27
C SER A 149 -23.69 -52.44 -3.84
N GLY A 150 -24.92 -52.38 -3.32
CA GLY A 150 -25.51 -51.19 -2.71
C GLY A 150 -24.68 -50.65 -1.55
N MET A 151 -24.23 -51.53 -0.65
CA MET A 151 -23.33 -51.20 0.46
C MET A 151 -21.99 -50.61 -0.02
N LEU A 152 -21.35 -51.24 -1.01
CA LEU A 152 -20.06 -50.78 -1.55
C LEU A 152 -20.19 -49.46 -2.32
N ILE A 153 -21.30 -49.25 -3.03
CA ILE A 153 -21.62 -47.99 -3.72
C ILE A 153 -21.90 -46.88 -2.70
N ASN A 154 -22.64 -47.17 -1.62
CA ASN A 154 -22.90 -46.22 -0.54
C ASN A 154 -21.62 -45.77 0.16
N LEU A 155 -20.81 -46.72 0.63
CA LEU A 155 -19.49 -46.44 1.21
C LEU A 155 -18.60 -45.66 0.24
N GLY A 156 -18.60 -46.02 -1.05
CA GLY A 156 -17.82 -45.33 -2.07
C GLY A 156 -18.26 -43.89 -2.32
N LEU A 157 -19.56 -43.62 -2.37
CA LEU A 157 -20.12 -42.29 -2.57
C LEU A 157 -19.95 -41.40 -1.33
N GLN A 158 -20.28 -41.89 -0.13
CA GLN A 158 -20.07 -41.14 1.10
C GLN A 158 -18.59 -40.85 1.34
N PHE A 159 -17.68 -41.80 1.05
CA PHE A 159 -16.24 -41.55 1.11
C PHE A 159 -15.77 -40.53 0.06
N ALA A 160 -16.25 -40.61 -1.18
CA ALA A 160 -15.89 -39.66 -2.23
C ALA A 160 -16.34 -38.23 -1.90
N LEU A 161 -17.59 -38.06 -1.44
CA LEU A 161 -18.13 -36.77 -0.99
C LEU A 161 -17.34 -36.21 0.19
N LEU A 162 -17.04 -37.05 1.19
CA LEU A 162 -16.23 -36.68 2.35
C LEU A 162 -14.80 -36.26 1.95
N VAL A 163 -14.18 -36.93 0.98
CA VAL A 163 -12.87 -36.54 0.43
C VAL A 163 -12.95 -35.21 -0.31
N VAL A 164 -14.00 -34.95 -1.10
CA VAL A 164 -14.19 -33.66 -1.77
C VAL A 164 -14.31 -32.52 -0.76
N VAL A 165 -15.21 -32.64 0.23
CA VAL A 165 -15.38 -31.60 1.27
C VAL A 165 -14.07 -31.41 2.06
N ALA A 166 -13.40 -32.50 2.44
CA ALA A 166 -12.16 -32.42 3.23
C ALA A 166 -10.94 -31.88 2.47
N ALA A 167 -10.91 -31.95 1.14
CA ALA A 167 -9.76 -31.53 0.32
C ALA A 167 -9.96 -30.18 -0.39
N ASP A 168 -11.19 -29.83 -0.76
CA ASP A 168 -11.52 -28.65 -1.57
C ASP A 168 -12.19 -27.54 -0.73
N MET A 169 -12.99 -27.91 0.28
CA MET A 169 -13.84 -26.98 1.04
C MET A 169 -13.29 -26.61 2.43
N LEU A 170 -12.20 -27.24 2.89
CA LEU A 170 -11.56 -26.92 4.17
C LEU A 170 -10.39 -25.92 4.07
N ASP A 171 -10.11 -25.34 2.90
CA ASP A 171 -9.12 -24.27 2.81
C ASP A 171 -9.68 -23.00 3.48
N ASN A 172 -8.88 -22.36 4.33
CA ASN A 172 -9.33 -21.23 5.14
C ASN A 172 -8.93 -19.91 4.46
N PRO A 173 -9.89 -19.15 3.89
CA PRO A 173 -9.60 -17.90 3.19
C PRO A 173 -9.02 -16.82 4.12
N TYR A 174 -9.29 -16.89 5.45
CA TYR A 174 -8.83 -15.91 6.43
C TYR A 174 -7.89 -16.56 7.45
N ASN A 175 -6.61 -16.58 7.08
CA ASN A 175 -5.51 -17.10 7.89
C ASN A 175 -4.47 -16.00 8.20
N GLU A 176 -3.49 -16.31 9.04
CA GLU A 176 -2.43 -15.39 9.49
C GLU A 176 -1.67 -14.74 8.31
N GLN A 177 -1.30 -15.53 7.29
CA GLN A 177 -0.63 -15.01 6.09
C GLN A 177 -1.52 -14.03 5.34
N LYS A 178 -2.81 -14.33 5.16
CA LYS A 178 -3.74 -13.45 4.45
C LYS A 178 -3.93 -12.11 5.17
N VAL A 179 -4.01 -12.09 6.50
CA VAL A 179 -4.06 -10.83 7.28
C VAL A 179 -2.74 -10.05 7.15
N ALA A 180 -1.59 -10.74 7.10
CA ALA A 180 -0.29 -10.11 6.88
C ALA A 180 -0.14 -9.54 5.45
N GLU A 181 -0.72 -10.21 4.45
CA GLU A 181 -0.83 -9.74 3.06
C GLU A 181 -1.74 -8.51 2.96
N MET A 182 -2.88 -8.46 3.67
CA MET A 182 -3.74 -7.28 3.74
C MET A 182 -3.06 -6.08 4.42
N LEU A 183 -2.29 -6.31 5.48
CA LEU A 183 -1.41 -5.28 6.06
C LEU A 183 -0.37 -4.77 5.06
N SER A 184 0.25 -5.67 4.29
CA SER A 184 1.20 -5.26 3.23
C SER A 184 0.49 -4.51 2.10
N TRP A 185 -0.68 -4.96 1.63
CA TRP A 185 -1.48 -4.27 0.61
C TRP A 185 -1.85 -2.86 1.08
N ARG A 186 -2.24 -2.67 2.34
CA ARG A 186 -2.57 -1.33 2.86
C ARG A 186 -1.39 -0.38 2.75
N VAL A 187 -0.19 -0.85 3.04
CA VAL A 187 1.04 -0.05 2.88
C VAL A 187 1.38 0.10 1.39
N GLU A 188 1.64 -1.00 0.68
CA GLU A 188 2.17 -0.97 -0.69
C GLU A 188 1.21 -0.44 -1.75
N GLN A 189 -0.11 -0.56 -1.52
CA GLN A 189 -1.15 -0.20 -2.48
C GLN A 189 -2.16 0.81 -1.94
N GLY A 190 -2.70 0.61 -0.73
CA GLY A 190 -3.79 1.41 -0.16
C GLY A 190 -3.39 2.85 0.20
N GLN A 191 -2.20 3.01 0.77
CA GLN A 191 -1.64 4.27 1.29
C GLN A 191 -0.52 4.86 0.40
N ASN A 192 -0.14 4.16 -0.68
CA ASN A 192 0.94 4.58 -1.57
C ASN A 192 0.48 5.74 -2.48
N ASP A 193 1.24 6.84 -2.53
CA ASP A 193 0.82 8.03 -3.28
C ASP A 193 0.75 7.84 -4.79
N MET A 194 1.45 6.84 -5.34
CA MET A 194 1.32 6.43 -6.75
C MET A 194 -0.10 5.94 -7.11
N ASN A 195 -0.90 5.54 -6.11
CA ASN A 195 -2.29 5.11 -6.25
C ASN A 195 -3.30 6.17 -5.75
N PHE A 196 -2.87 7.41 -5.53
CA PHE A 196 -3.72 8.46 -4.97
C PHE A 196 -4.71 9.04 -6.00
N TYR A 197 -5.99 9.16 -5.62
CA TYR A 197 -7.05 9.67 -6.48
C TYR A 197 -7.09 11.20 -6.46
N SER A 198 -6.12 11.83 -7.14
CA SER A 198 -5.92 13.28 -7.20
C SER A 198 -7.13 14.10 -7.70
N ALA A 199 -8.05 13.51 -8.46
CA ALA A 199 -9.30 14.16 -8.86
C ALA A 199 -10.28 14.36 -7.68
N GLU A 200 -10.22 13.50 -6.67
CA GLU A 200 -11.13 13.46 -5.52
C GLU A 200 -10.44 13.86 -4.20
N GLY A 201 -9.12 13.77 -4.16
CA GLY A 201 -8.31 13.98 -2.97
C GLY A 201 -8.19 12.76 -2.05
N LYS A 202 -8.61 11.56 -2.47
CA LYS A 202 -8.72 10.37 -1.59
C LYS A 202 -7.59 9.35 -1.77
N SER A 203 -7.25 8.64 -0.69
CA SER A 203 -6.36 7.47 -0.74
C SER A 203 -7.08 6.23 -1.28
N LYS A 204 -6.35 5.24 -1.81
CA LYS A 204 -6.97 3.98 -2.29
C LYS A 204 -7.61 3.20 -1.13
N ALA A 205 -7.00 3.24 0.06
CA ALA A 205 -7.59 2.69 1.28
C ALA A 205 -8.87 3.43 1.69
N GLU A 206 -8.86 4.77 1.69
CA GLU A 206 -10.05 5.59 1.99
C GLU A 206 -11.21 5.26 1.04
N LYS A 207 -10.94 5.07 -0.26
CA LYS A 207 -11.98 4.65 -1.23
C LYS A 207 -12.49 3.23 -0.99
N LEU A 208 -11.62 2.29 -0.65
CA LEU A 208 -12.00 0.91 -0.31
C LEU A 208 -12.96 0.88 0.89
N CYS A 209 -12.58 1.55 1.98
CA CYS A 209 -13.31 1.54 3.24
C CYS A 209 -14.64 2.32 3.18
N ASN A 210 -14.77 3.27 2.25
CA ASN A 210 -16.03 3.97 1.95
C ASN A 210 -16.92 3.23 0.92
N HIS A 211 -16.53 2.04 0.44
CA HIS A 211 -17.22 1.29 -0.62
C HIS A 211 -17.33 2.03 -1.97
N GLU A 212 -16.31 2.83 -2.30
CA GLU A 212 -16.25 3.65 -3.52
C GLU A 212 -15.31 3.07 -4.60
N LEU A 213 -14.59 1.96 -4.33
CA LEU A 213 -13.51 1.47 -5.18
C LEU A 213 -13.99 0.33 -6.11
N TRP A 214 -14.00 0.55 -7.42
CA TRP A 214 -14.45 -0.47 -8.38
C TRP A 214 -13.31 -1.45 -8.71
N SER A 215 -13.05 -2.41 -7.80
CA SER A 215 -11.88 -3.31 -7.83
C SER A 215 -12.19 -4.68 -7.22
N PHE A 216 -11.30 -5.67 -7.44
CA PHE A 216 -11.40 -6.99 -6.81
C PHE A 216 -11.26 -6.89 -5.28
N GLU A 217 -10.38 -6.01 -4.81
CA GLU A 217 -10.18 -5.79 -3.37
C GLU A 217 -11.43 -5.24 -2.66
N GLN A 218 -12.31 -4.54 -3.40
CA GLN A 218 -13.60 -4.10 -2.87
C GLN A 218 -14.56 -5.26 -2.66
N SER A 219 -14.70 -6.20 -3.61
CA SER A 219 -15.53 -7.39 -3.39
C SER A 219 -15.06 -8.21 -2.19
N GLU A 220 -13.73 -8.34 -1.99
CA GLU A 220 -13.18 -9.03 -0.83
C GLU A 220 -13.46 -8.27 0.49
N TYR A 221 -13.33 -6.93 0.51
CA TYR A 221 -13.70 -6.14 1.68
C TYR A 221 -15.21 -6.10 1.95
N ASP A 222 -16.04 -6.11 0.90
CA ASP A 222 -17.50 -6.11 1.00
C ASP A 222 -18.01 -7.39 1.67
N GLU A 223 -17.43 -8.56 1.35
CA GLU A 223 -17.75 -9.83 2.03
C GLU A 223 -17.37 -9.81 3.53
N ILE A 224 -16.21 -9.25 3.86
CA ILE A 224 -15.73 -9.08 5.24
C ILE A 224 -16.65 -8.12 6.02
N ALA A 225 -16.98 -6.97 5.42
CA ALA A 225 -17.84 -5.95 6.01
C ALA A 225 -19.28 -6.47 6.18
N ASP A 226 -19.78 -7.25 5.21
CA ASP A 226 -21.06 -7.95 5.29
C ASP A 226 -21.10 -8.97 6.42
N TYR A 227 -20.01 -9.70 6.66
CA TYR A 227 -19.91 -10.66 7.76
C TYR A 227 -19.85 -10.00 9.14
N LEU A 228 -19.13 -8.87 9.27
CA LEU A 228 -18.94 -8.21 10.57
C LEU A 228 -20.05 -7.21 10.93
N TYR A 229 -20.54 -6.42 9.97
CA TYR A 229 -21.29 -5.18 10.25
C TYR A 229 -22.75 -5.20 9.78
N LYS A 230 -23.23 -6.26 9.11
CA LYS A 230 -24.67 -6.43 8.85
C LYS A 230 -25.47 -6.54 10.14
N LYS A 231 -26.73 -6.11 10.06
CA LYS A 231 -27.72 -6.15 11.17
C LYS A 231 -27.88 -7.53 11.82
N ILE A 232 -27.58 -8.60 11.08
CA ILE A 232 -27.38 -9.95 11.61
C ILE A 232 -25.91 -10.29 11.28
N PRO A 233 -24.99 -10.23 12.26
CA PRO A 233 -23.59 -10.57 12.03
C PRO A 233 -23.43 -12.03 11.62
N GLY A 234 -22.49 -12.29 10.70
CA GLY A 234 -22.25 -13.62 10.13
C GLY A 234 -21.94 -14.68 11.19
N ILE A 235 -21.20 -14.34 12.24
CA ILE A 235 -20.94 -15.23 13.40
C ILE A 235 -22.24 -15.77 14.06
N VAL A 236 -23.31 -14.98 14.13
CA VAL A 236 -24.60 -15.43 14.68
C VAL A 236 -25.26 -16.44 13.74
N LEU A 237 -25.13 -16.23 12.43
CA LEU A 237 -25.65 -17.12 11.39
C LEU A 237 -24.83 -18.43 11.35
N SER A 238 -23.50 -18.37 11.46
CA SER A 238 -22.62 -19.53 11.64
C SER A 238 -22.98 -20.35 12.89
N ILE A 239 -23.23 -19.71 14.04
CA ILE A 239 -23.68 -20.40 15.26
C ILE A 239 -25.00 -21.14 15.02
N LEU A 240 -25.98 -20.50 14.36
CA LEU A 240 -27.26 -21.14 14.05
C LEU A 240 -27.10 -22.32 13.07
N ALA A 241 -26.25 -22.18 12.04
CA ALA A 241 -25.95 -23.26 11.10
C ALA A 241 -25.23 -24.44 11.78
N VAL A 242 -24.26 -24.17 12.65
CA VAL A 242 -23.56 -25.19 13.46
C VAL A 242 -24.52 -25.91 14.41
N ILE A 243 -25.47 -25.20 15.03
CA ILE A 243 -26.50 -25.81 15.88
C ILE A 243 -27.39 -26.74 15.05
N LEU A 244 -27.91 -26.27 13.92
CA LEU A 244 -28.77 -27.07 13.03
C LEU A 244 -28.02 -28.31 12.51
N TRP A 245 -26.79 -28.13 12.02
CA TRP A 245 -25.93 -29.22 11.55
C TRP A 245 -25.64 -30.25 12.65
N THR A 246 -25.28 -29.80 13.85
CA THR A 246 -25.04 -30.70 14.99
C THR A 246 -26.31 -31.47 15.37
N LEU A 247 -27.49 -30.85 15.30
CA LEU A 247 -28.76 -31.54 15.55
C LEU A 247 -29.04 -32.64 14.51
N THR A 248 -28.79 -32.37 13.21
CA THR A 248 -28.90 -33.39 12.14
C THR A 248 -27.89 -34.53 12.31
N CYS A 249 -26.64 -34.22 12.70
CA CYS A 249 -25.68 -35.28 13.05
C CYS A 249 -26.12 -36.10 14.27
N ILE A 250 -26.85 -35.50 15.22
CA ILE A 250 -27.30 -36.15 16.45
C ILE A 250 -28.55 -37.01 16.24
N THR A 251 -29.42 -36.69 15.27
CA THR A 251 -30.50 -37.59 14.84
C THR A 251 -29.92 -38.85 14.19
N GLU A 252 -28.93 -38.71 13.31
CA GLU A 252 -28.25 -39.87 12.72
C GLU A 252 -27.45 -40.68 13.75
N TYR A 253 -26.77 -40.01 14.69
CA TYR A 253 -26.11 -40.69 15.79
C TYR A 253 -27.09 -41.53 16.63
N ARG A 254 -28.31 -41.02 16.86
CA ARG A 254 -29.37 -41.77 17.57
C ARG A 254 -29.73 -43.04 16.81
N ALA A 255 -30.02 -42.95 15.51
CA ALA A 255 -30.39 -44.10 14.68
C ALA A 255 -29.30 -45.18 14.67
N ILE A 256 -28.03 -44.79 14.53
CA ILE A 256 -26.87 -45.70 14.57
C ILE A 256 -26.76 -46.43 15.91
N ILE A 257 -26.95 -45.72 17.03
CA ILE A 257 -26.87 -46.32 18.36
C ILE A 257 -28.06 -47.25 18.63
N GLU A 258 -29.25 -46.93 18.13
CA GLU A 258 -30.43 -47.80 18.26
C GLU A 258 -30.28 -49.08 17.41
N GLN A 259 -29.79 -48.96 16.17
CA GLN A 259 -29.40 -50.10 15.33
C GLN A 259 -28.36 -50.99 16.03
N PHE A 260 -27.31 -50.39 16.60
CA PHE A 260 -26.23 -51.08 17.30
C PHE A 260 -26.72 -51.83 18.55
N LEU A 261 -27.60 -51.21 19.35
CA LEU A 261 -28.22 -51.83 20.52
C LEU A 261 -29.13 -52.99 20.13
N ALA A 262 -29.97 -52.84 19.10
CA ALA A 262 -30.79 -53.90 18.54
C ALA A 262 -29.96 -55.13 18.14
N ILE A 263 -28.84 -54.92 17.42
CA ILE A 263 -27.91 -55.99 17.01
C ILE A 263 -27.27 -56.69 18.22
N LEU A 264 -26.95 -55.95 19.29
CA LEU A 264 -26.40 -56.52 20.54
C LEU A 264 -27.44 -57.33 21.32
N GLN A 265 -28.70 -56.91 21.33
CA GLN A 265 -29.76 -57.49 22.14
C GLN A 265 -30.44 -58.70 21.47
N LEU A 266 -30.54 -58.74 20.13
CA LEU A 266 -31.02 -59.89 19.35
C LEU A 266 -30.37 -61.21 19.81
N PRO A 267 -31.12 -62.22 20.30
CA PRO A 267 -30.54 -63.36 21.01
C PRO A 267 -29.68 -64.25 20.10
N THR A 268 -28.70 -64.93 20.71
CA THR A 268 -27.78 -65.82 19.99
C THR A 268 -28.45 -67.15 19.63
N THR A 269 -28.46 -67.52 18.35
CA THR A 269 -28.95 -68.83 17.88
C THR A 269 -28.19 -69.99 18.55
N LYS A 270 -28.89 -71.02 19.06
CA LYS A 270 -28.26 -72.14 19.76
C LYS A 270 -27.55 -73.09 18.76
N PRO A 271 -26.39 -73.69 19.11
CA PRO A 271 -25.74 -74.68 18.26
C PRO A 271 -26.68 -75.86 17.95
N GLY A 272 -26.90 -76.15 16.66
CA GLY A 272 -27.79 -77.22 16.19
C GLY A 272 -29.22 -76.77 15.85
N GLU A 273 -29.62 -75.55 16.22
CA GLU A 273 -30.90 -74.97 15.81
C GLU A 273 -30.87 -74.61 14.31
N LYS A 274 -31.96 -74.90 13.56
CA LYS A 274 -32.02 -74.63 12.12
C LYS A 274 -31.99 -73.12 11.88
N ARG A 275 -31.18 -72.65 10.94
CA ARG A 275 -30.94 -71.22 10.60
C ARG A 275 -32.14 -70.47 9.98
N ARG A 276 -33.34 -70.55 10.59
CA ARG A 276 -34.45 -69.64 10.31
C ARG A 276 -34.39 -68.48 11.30
N SER A 277 -33.59 -67.45 10.95
CA SER A 277 -33.48 -66.22 11.75
C SER A 277 -34.71 -65.31 11.61
N ILE A 278 -35.44 -65.43 10.51
CA ILE A 278 -36.70 -64.74 10.26
C ILE A 278 -37.83 -65.78 10.32
N VAL A 279 -38.92 -65.43 11.00
CA VAL A 279 -40.19 -66.16 11.00
C VAL A 279 -41.26 -65.26 10.39
N ASP A 280 -42.10 -65.81 9.50
CA ASP A 280 -43.28 -65.11 8.97
C ASP A 280 -44.42 -65.32 9.99
N THR A 281 -44.64 -64.29 10.82
CA THR A 281 -45.72 -64.20 11.80
C THR A 281 -46.92 -63.49 11.14
N ALA A 282 -48.14 -63.69 11.62
CA ALA A 282 -49.36 -63.18 10.98
C ALA A 282 -49.31 -61.66 10.69
N ASP A 283 -48.69 -60.93 11.60
CA ASP A 283 -48.58 -59.46 11.64
C ASP A 283 -47.15 -58.98 11.28
N GLY A 284 -46.34 -59.81 10.60
CA GLY A 284 -45.04 -59.38 10.03
C GLY A 284 -43.90 -60.40 10.14
N LEU A 285 -42.75 -60.01 9.60
CA LEU A 285 -41.50 -60.77 9.62
C LEU A 285 -40.74 -60.51 10.93
N GLU A 286 -40.61 -61.54 11.76
CA GLU A 286 -40.04 -61.47 13.10
C GLU A 286 -38.59 -61.99 13.11
N VAL A 287 -37.64 -61.15 13.55
CA VAL A 287 -36.21 -61.51 13.63
C VAL A 287 -35.90 -62.20 14.97
N ARG A 288 -35.91 -63.54 14.98
CA ARG A 288 -35.81 -64.32 16.23
C ARG A 288 -34.42 -64.55 16.78
N SER A 289 -33.37 -64.63 15.96
CA SER A 289 -31.99 -64.81 16.46
C SER A 289 -30.92 -64.55 15.42
N ILE A 290 -29.70 -64.22 15.88
CA ILE A 290 -28.52 -64.01 15.05
C ILE A 290 -27.34 -64.88 15.54
N GLY A 291 -26.53 -65.42 14.62
CA GLY A 291 -25.32 -66.16 15.00
C GLY A 291 -24.20 -65.23 15.50
N ARG A 292 -23.42 -65.63 16.52
CA ARG A 292 -22.37 -64.77 17.12
C ARG A 292 -21.42 -64.12 16.10
N ILE A 293 -20.94 -64.90 15.12
CA ILE A 293 -20.05 -64.40 14.06
C ILE A 293 -20.78 -63.39 13.17
N GLN A 294 -22.05 -63.64 12.85
CA GLN A 294 -22.86 -62.73 12.04
C GLN A 294 -23.15 -61.41 12.77
N ARG A 295 -23.38 -61.45 14.10
CA ARG A 295 -23.51 -60.25 14.94
C ARG A 295 -22.24 -59.42 14.96
N ILE A 296 -21.08 -60.05 15.17
CA ILE A 296 -19.78 -59.38 15.14
C ILE A 296 -19.53 -58.76 13.77
N LEU A 297 -19.79 -59.50 12.68
CA LEU A 297 -19.65 -58.95 11.33
C LEU A 297 -20.60 -57.78 11.08
N ALA A 298 -21.89 -57.87 11.43
CA ALA A 298 -22.85 -56.77 11.26
C ALA A 298 -22.39 -55.49 11.97
N ILE A 299 -21.89 -55.60 13.21
CA ILE A 299 -21.31 -54.46 13.94
C ILE A 299 -20.06 -53.91 13.23
N LEU A 300 -19.14 -54.79 12.82
CA LEU A 300 -17.87 -54.39 12.19
C LEU A 300 -18.03 -53.83 10.77
N THR A 301 -19.06 -54.23 10.02
CA THR A 301 -19.24 -53.84 8.61
C THR A 301 -20.38 -52.85 8.37
N LEU A 302 -21.35 -52.71 9.29
CA LEU A 302 -22.45 -51.75 9.17
C LEU A 302 -22.33 -50.63 10.22
N SER A 303 -22.46 -50.97 11.50
CA SER A 303 -22.59 -49.95 12.55
C SER A 303 -21.30 -49.15 12.77
N LEU A 304 -20.12 -49.79 12.78
CA LEU A 304 -18.85 -49.06 12.93
C LEU A 304 -18.50 -48.18 11.71
N PRO A 305 -18.67 -48.62 10.44
CA PRO A 305 -18.47 -47.74 9.30
C PRO A 305 -19.50 -46.60 9.22
N ARG A 306 -20.80 -46.82 9.50
CA ARG A 306 -21.81 -45.73 9.55
C ARG A 306 -21.43 -44.68 10.61
N LEU A 307 -21.04 -45.13 11.80
CA LEU A 307 -20.57 -44.26 12.89
C LEU A 307 -19.27 -43.52 12.53
N GLY A 308 -18.35 -44.17 11.82
CA GLY A 308 -17.09 -43.57 11.38
C GLY A 308 -17.31 -42.48 10.33
N VAL A 309 -18.14 -42.74 9.31
CA VAL A 309 -18.53 -41.76 8.30
C VAL A 309 -19.24 -40.57 8.95
N LEU A 310 -20.26 -40.81 9.79
CA LEU A 310 -20.95 -39.75 10.52
C LEU A 310 -20.00 -38.93 11.39
N GLY A 311 -19.10 -39.58 12.14
CA GLY A 311 -18.16 -38.89 13.03
C GLY A 311 -17.20 -37.96 12.29
N VAL A 312 -16.64 -38.41 11.17
CA VAL A 312 -15.73 -37.60 10.36
C VAL A 312 -16.50 -36.53 9.57
N LEU A 313 -17.69 -36.83 9.04
CA LEU A 313 -18.53 -35.83 8.36
C LEU A 313 -19.02 -34.75 9.32
N CYS A 314 -19.42 -35.11 10.54
CA CYS A 314 -19.79 -34.17 11.60
C CYS A 314 -18.63 -33.23 11.94
N TYR A 315 -17.41 -33.77 12.11
CA TYR A 315 -16.19 -33.00 12.33
C TYR A 315 -15.89 -32.04 11.16
N VAL A 316 -15.79 -32.57 9.93
CA VAL A 316 -15.44 -31.81 8.72
C VAL A 316 -16.49 -30.75 8.40
N GLY A 317 -17.77 -31.10 8.46
CA GLY A 317 -18.88 -30.19 8.21
C GLY A 317 -18.97 -29.07 9.27
N SER A 318 -18.68 -29.39 10.54
CA SER A 318 -18.65 -28.37 11.60
C SER A 318 -17.50 -27.39 11.43
N GLN A 319 -16.32 -27.87 10.98
CA GLN A 319 -15.21 -27.00 10.62
C GLN A 319 -15.55 -26.12 9.40
N TYR A 320 -16.11 -26.70 8.34
CA TYR A 320 -16.49 -25.98 7.10
C TYR A 320 -17.51 -24.86 7.36
N LEU A 321 -18.57 -25.14 8.12
CA LEU A 321 -19.59 -24.14 8.49
C LEU A 321 -19.04 -23.05 9.42
N ALA A 322 -18.00 -23.35 10.20
CA ALA A 322 -17.31 -22.37 11.03
C ALA A 322 -16.31 -21.49 10.24
N GLN A 323 -15.90 -21.90 9.03
CA GLN A 323 -14.91 -21.23 8.18
C GLN A 323 -15.50 -20.59 6.90
N THR A 324 -16.83 -20.52 6.77
CA THR A 324 -17.51 -19.82 5.67
C THR A 324 -17.82 -18.36 6.04
N VAL A 325 -17.37 -17.38 5.24
CA VAL A 325 -17.69 -15.94 5.43
C VAL A 325 -19.00 -15.53 4.76
N THR A 326 -19.27 -16.03 3.56
CA THR A 326 -20.40 -15.63 2.73
C THR A 326 -21.73 -16.09 3.35
N LEU A 327 -22.56 -15.12 3.80
CA LEU A 327 -23.81 -15.38 4.55
C LEU A 327 -24.81 -16.29 3.82
N ALA A 328 -24.86 -16.24 2.49
CA ALA A 328 -25.71 -17.11 1.69
C ALA A 328 -25.21 -18.57 1.70
N ASP A 329 -23.90 -18.74 1.60
CA ASP A 329 -23.26 -20.05 1.46
C ASP A 329 -23.26 -20.79 2.80
N ILE A 330 -23.17 -20.11 3.96
CA ILE A 330 -23.33 -20.77 5.27
C ILE A 330 -24.63 -21.60 5.32
N VAL A 331 -25.73 -21.10 4.77
CA VAL A 331 -27.02 -21.82 4.72
C VAL A 331 -27.01 -22.91 3.67
N LEU A 332 -26.48 -22.61 2.47
CA LEU A 332 -26.41 -23.56 1.35
C LEU A 332 -25.53 -24.76 1.70
N ASN A 333 -24.37 -24.52 2.31
CA ASN A 333 -23.41 -25.52 2.78
C ASN A 333 -24.02 -26.41 3.86
N ALA A 334 -24.81 -25.86 4.79
CA ALA A 334 -25.47 -26.66 5.83
C ALA A 334 -26.52 -27.61 5.23
N VAL A 335 -27.26 -27.17 4.21
CA VAL A 335 -28.21 -28.01 3.47
C VAL A 335 -27.49 -29.04 2.59
N ALA A 336 -26.39 -28.66 1.94
CA ALA A 336 -25.57 -29.56 1.14
C ALA A 336 -24.93 -30.67 2.00
N LEU A 337 -24.44 -30.35 3.20
CA LEU A 337 -23.93 -31.31 4.17
C LEU A 337 -25.01 -32.27 4.68
N ALA A 338 -26.24 -31.78 4.91
CA ALA A 338 -27.38 -32.63 5.24
C ALA A 338 -27.67 -33.64 4.13
N PHE A 339 -27.70 -33.21 2.86
CA PHE A 339 -27.89 -34.12 1.72
C PHE A 339 -26.82 -35.24 1.65
N VAL A 340 -25.60 -35.04 2.15
CA VAL A 340 -24.56 -36.11 2.19
C VAL A 340 -24.92 -37.23 3.17
N LEU A 341 -25.69 -36.94 4.23
CA LEU A 341 -26.24 -37.97 5.12
C LEU A 341 -27.31 -38.78 4.38
N ASP A 342 -28.29 -38.09 3.79
CA ASP A 342 -29.47 -38.65 3.08
C ASP A 342 -29.12 -39.52 1.85
N VAL A 343 -27.85 -39.53 1.39
CA VAL A 343 -27.37 -40.32 0.23
C VAL A 343 -27.73 -41.80 0.34
N ASP A 344 -27.72 -42.38 1.54
CA ASP A 344 -27.94 -43.82 1.68
C ASP A 344 -29.42 -44.23 1.62
N GLU A 345 -30.33 -43.36 2.07
CA GLU A 345 -31.78 -43.48 1.79
C GLU A 345 -32.04 -43.39 0.29
N LEU A 346 -31.44 -42.41 -0.40
CA LEU A 346 -31.59 -42.25 -1.85
C LEU A 346 -31.07 -43.47 -2.62
N LEU A 347 -29.93 -44.03 -2.18
CA LEU A 347 -29.39 -45.27 -2.73
C LEU A 347 -30.27 -46.49 -2.42
N CYS A 348 -30.89 -46.56 -1.24
CA CYS A 348 -31.88 -47.58 -0.92
C CYS A 348 -33.11 -47.47 -1.86
N ALA A 349 -33.60 -46.25 -2.05
CA ALA A 349 -34.72 -45.90 -2.91
C ALA A 349 -34.47 -46.14 -4.41
N VAL A 350 -33.21 -46.34 -4.84
CA VAL A 350 -32.84 -46.72 -6.22
C VAL A 350 -32.42 -48.20 -6.31
N MET A 351 -31.49 -48.66 -5.49
CA MET A 351 -30.81 -49.95 -5.63
C MET A 351 -31.62 -51.15 -5.12
N LEU A 352 -32.47 -50.99 -4.09
CA LEU A 352 -33.23 -52.11 -3.57
C LEU A 352 -34.32 -52.55 -4.55
N SER A 353 -34.40 -53.86 -4.79
CA SER A 353 -35.55 -54.46 -5.48
C SER A 353 -36.84 -54.22 -4.68
N GLN A 354 -37.97 -54.13 -5.38
CA GLN A 354 -39.29 -53.94 -4.73
C GLN A 354 -39.58 -55.05 -3.70
N ARG A 355 -39.08 -56.28 -3.92
CA ARG A 355 -39.18 -57.40 -2.97
C ARG A 355 -38.39 -57.16 -1.69
N LEU A 356 -37.20 -56.57 -1.79
CA LEU A 356 -36.39 -56.23 -0.62
C LEU A 356 -37.05 -55.10 0.18
N ARG A 357 -37.61 -54.08 -0.46
CA ARG A 357 -38.39 -53.02 0.23
C ARG A 357 -39.65 -53.56 0.90
N GLN A 358 -40.39 -54.46 0.22
CA GLN A 358 -41.53 -55.19 0.80
C GLN A 358 -41.14 -56.17 1.91
N THR A 359 -39.87 -56.60 1.97
CA THR A 359 -39.35 -57.41 3.09
C THR A 359 -38.99 -56.49 4.26
N LEU A 360 -38.31 -55.37 3.99
CA LEU A 360 -37.88 -54.37 4.96
C LEU A 360 -39.08 -53.75 5.69
N GLY A 361 -40.04 -53.19 4.95
CA GLY A 361 -41.32 -52.67 5.47
C GLY A 361 -42.33 -53.73 5.91
N ARG A 362 -41.92 -55.02 6.01
CA ARG A 362 -42.66 -56.07 6.73
C ARG A 362 -41.90 -56.56 7.97
N LEU A 363 -40.68 -56.10 8.25
CA LEU A 363 -39.99 -56.43 9.49
C LEU A 363 -40.75 -55.82 10.66
N LYS A 364 -41.00 -56.61 11.70
CA LYS A 364 -41.45 -56.06 12.98
C LYS A 364 -40.31 -55.26 13.63
N PRO A 365 -40.59 -54.16 14.35
CA PRO A 365 -39.61 -53.45 15.15
C PRO A 365 -38.85 -54.39 16.10
N ILE A 366 -37.54 -54.19 16.23
CA ILE A 366 -36.67 -55.04 17.04
C ILE A 366 -36.67 -54.52 18.48
N PRO A 367 -37.01 -55.32 19.51
CA PRO A 367 -37.04 -54.82 20.89
C PRO A 367 -35.62 -54.50 21.39
N CYS A 368 -35.36 -53.21 21.63
CA CYS A 368 -34.14 -52.69 22.26
C CYS A 368 -34.27 -52.77 23.79
N GLY A 369 -34.37 -54.02 24.30
CA GLY A 369 -34.82 -54.37 25.64
C GLY A 369 -34.35 -53.44 26.78
N GLY A 370 -35.29 -53.15 27.69
CA GLY A 370 -35.24 -52.06 28.67
C GLY A 370 -33.89 -51.82 29.37
N SER A 371 -33.25 -50.70 29.04
CA SER A 371 -32.09 -50.18 29.76
C SER A 371 -32.53 -49.49 31.06
N HIS A 372 -32.93 -50.27 32.08
CA HIS A 372 -33.37 -49.83 33.43
C HIS A 372 -32.28 -49.12 34.28
N PHE A 373 -31.28 -48.48 33.66
CA PHE A 373 -30.24 -47.71 34.33
C PHE A 373 -30.59 -46.23 34.34
N ASP A 374 -31.72 -45.90 34.97
CA ASP A 374 -32.23 -44.55 35.08
C ASP A 374 -31.47 -43.77 36.16
N PHE A 375 -30.75 -42.73 35.75
CA PHE A 375 -29.95 -41.91 36.65
C PHE A 375 -30.66 -40.57 36.85
N PHE A 376 -31.17 -40.33 38.06
CA PHE A 376 -32.05 -39.19 38.38
C PHE A 376 -33.33 -39.08 37.52
N GLY A 377 -33.83 -40.21 36.99
CA GLY A 377 -35.05 -40.23 36.17
C GLY A 377 -34.86 -39.75 34.72
N LEU A 378 -33.61 -39.58 34.28
CA LEU A 378 -33.25 -39.47 32.87
C LEU A 378 -32.49 -40.73 32.45
N SER A 379 -32.73 -41.20 31.22
CA SER A 379 -31.91 -42.26 30.66
C SER A 379 -30.48 -41.74 30.46
N VAL A 380 -29.48 -42.52 30.86
CA VAL A 380 -28.06 -42.18 30.66
C VAL A 380 -27.73 -41.98 29.18
N LYS A 381 -28.46 -42.65 28.28
CA LYS A 381 -28.37 -42.46 26.81
C LYS A 381 -28.76 -41.03 26.39
N ASP A 382 -29.86 -40.51 26.92
CA ASP A 382 -30.33 -39.15 26.61
C ASP A 382 -29.40 -38.10 27.22
N PHE A 383 -28.96 -38.30 28.48
CA PHE A 383 -27.98 -37.41 29.11
C PHE A 383 -26.66 -37.35 28.31
N PHE A 384 -26.13 -38.50 27.89
CA PHE A 384 -24.94 -38.54 27.04
C PHE A 384 -25.17 -37.87 25.68
N ARG A 385 -26.34 -38.05 25.05
CA ARG A 385 -26.70 -37.34 23.81
C ARG A 385 -26.66 -35.83 23.99
N TYR A 386 -27.34 -35.28 25.01
CA TYR A 386 -27.34 -33.83 25.24
C TYR A 386 -25.95 -33.28 25.57
N PHE A 387 -25.16 -34.01 26.37
CA PHE A 387 -23.77 -33.65 26.64
C PHE A 387 -22.91 -33.66 25.37
N LEU A 388 -23.10 -34.64 24.47
CA LEU A 388 -22.42 -34.72 23.18
C LEU A 388 -22.81 -33.58 22.24
N THR A 389 -24.12 -33.28 22.11
CA THR A 389 -24.62 -32.16 21.30
C THR A 389 -24.04 -30.82 21.77
N ILE A 390 -24.13 -30.52 23.07
CA ILE A 390 -23.59 -29.29 23.65
C ILE A 390 -22.06 -29.27 23.52
N GLY A 391 -21.39 -30.40 23.75
CA GLY A 391 -19.95 -30.54 23.59
C GLY A 391 -19.45 -30.23 22.18
N ILE A 392 -20.12 -30.75 21.14
CA ILE A 392 -19.77 -30.48 19.73
C ILE A 392 -20.01 -29.02 19.36
N ILE A 393 -21.14 -28.42 19.77
CA ILE A 393 -21.43 -27.01 19.51
C ILE A 393 -20.40 -26.11 20.20
N VAL A 394 -20.13 -26.33 21.49
CA VAL A 394 -19.13 -25.57 22.25
C VAL A 394 -17.74 -25.75 21.66
N PHE A 395 -17.35 -26.98 21.31
CA PHE A 395 -16.05 -27.23 20.67
C PHE A 395 -15.92 -26.48 19.34
N THR A 396 -16.90 -26.60 18.46
CA THR A 396 -16.94 -25.92 17.14
C THR A 396 -16.86 -24.41 17.28
N VAL A 397 -17.62 -23.84 18.22
CA VAL A 397 -17.62 -22.39 18.46
C VAL A 397 -16.26 -21.92 18.98
N PHE A 398 -15.70 -22.57 20.01
CA PHE A 398 -14.47 -22.10 20.64
C PHE A 398 -13.18 -22.42 19.88
N PHE A 399 -13.10 -23.55 19.16
CA PHE A 399 -11.86 -23.99 18.49
C PHE A 399 -11.82 -23.68 16.98
N TRP A 400 -12.95 -23.40 16.34
CA TRP A 400 -12.98 -23.03 14.91
C TRP A 400 -13.60 -21.65 14.67
N LEU A 401 -14.85 -21.41 15.12
CA LEU A 401 -15.56 -20.18 14.74
C LEU A 401 -14.99 -18.91 15.40
N LEU A 402 -14.66 -18.93 16.69
CA LEU A 402 -14.04 -17.78 17.37
C LEU A 402 -12.66 -17.39 16.80
N PRO A 403 -11.68 -18.29 16.61
CA PRO A 403 -10.41 -17.91 15.98
C PRO A 403 -10.60 -17.45 14.53
N PHE A 404 -11.48 -18.08 13.76
CA PHE A 404 -11.83 -17.63 12.41
C PHE A 404 -12.42 -16.22 12.39
N HIS A 405 -13.39 -15.93 13.27
CA HIS A 405 -13.96 -14.59 13.44
C HIS A 405 -12.86 -13.56 13.79
N GLY A 406 -11.90 -13.93 14.65
CA GLY A 406 -10.74 -13.10 14.96
C GLY A 406 -9.80 -12.85 13.77
N PHE A 407 -9.68 -13.78 12.81
CA PHE A 407 -8.95 -13.51 11.57
C PHE A 407 -9.74 -12.59 10.63
N VAL A 408 -11.07 -12.72 10.54
CA VAL A 408 -11.92 -11.83 9.72
C VAL A 408 -11.98 -10.40 10.30
N GLU A 409 -12.08 -10.25 11.62
CA GLU A 409 -11.98 -8.94 12.28
C GLU A 409 -10.56 -8.35 12.16
N GLY A 410 -9.53 -9.21 12.26
CA GLY A 410 -8.14 -8.85 12.00
C GLY A 410 -7.91 -8.35 10.56
N ALA A 411 -8.54 -9.00 9.57
CA ALA A 411 -8.51 -8.62 8.16
C ALA A 411 -9.17 -7.25 7.91
N ALA A 412 -10.40 -7.05 8.43
CA ALA A 412 -11.11 -5.77 8.35
C ALA A 412 -10.30 -4.63 8.99
N THR A 413 -9.70 -4.90 10.16
CA THR A 413 -8.92 -3.92 10.93
C THR A 413 -7.56 -3.63 10.26
N ALA A 414 -6.94 -4.65 9.65
CA ALA A 414 -5.73 -4.49 8.84
C ALA A 414 -5.95 -3.54 7.66
N LEU A 415 -7.05 -3.72 6.90
CA LEU A 415 -7.39 -2.88 5.75
C LEU A 415 -7.88 -1.47 6.16
N CYS A 416 -8.83 -1.40 7.10
CA CYS A 416 -9.64 -0.19 7.33
C CYS A 416 -9.65 0.36 8.77
N GLY A 417 -9.04 -0.33 9.73
CA GLY A 417 -8.95 0.17 11.11
C GLY A 417 -7.97 1.35 11.24
N GLY A 418 -8.27 2.35 12.05
CA GLY A 418 -7.44 3.55 12.24
C GLY A 418 -7.75 4.68 11.26
N LEU A 419 -6.72 5.46 10.92
CA LEU A 419 -6.76 6.51 9.91
C LEU A 419 -6.59 5.93 8.50
N GLN A 420 -7.35 6.49 7.57
CA GLN A 420 -7.39 6.13 6.15
C GLN A 420 -7.05 7.35 5.27
N ASP A 421 -7.30 8.54 5.84
CA ASP A 421 -7.15 9.90 5.33
C ASP A 421 -5.69 10.37 5.23
N PHE A 422 -4.82 9.51 4.71
CA PHE A 422 -3.45 9.89 4.38
C PHE A 422 -2.92 9.11 3.17
N THR A 423 -1.68 9.41 2.80
CA THR A 423 -0.81 8.62 1.90
C THR A 423 0.64 8.75 2.37
N TYR A 424 1.57 8.02 1.77
CA TYR A 424 3.00 8.26 1.93
C TYR A 424 3.76 8.27 0.61
N SER A 425 4.93 8.88 0.63
CA SER A 425 5.95 8.86 -0.43
C SER A 425 7.35 8.61 0.17
N GLY A 426 8.32 8.24 -0.67
CA GLY A 426 9.69 7.99 -0.24
C GLY A 426 9.87 6.61 0.41
N GLY A 427 10.82 6.51 1.35
CA GLY A 427 11.31 5.23 1.86
C GLY A 427 11.92 4.37 0.76
N VAL A 428 12.83 4.95 -0.04
CA VAL A 428 13.58 4.30 -1.13
C VAL A 428 15.01 4.85 -1.19
N MET A 429 15.93 4.20 -1.92
CA MET A 429 17.33 4.65 -1.99
C MET A 429 17.52 6.09 -2.51
N SER A 430 16.64 6.58 -3.38
CA SER A 430 16.64 7.95 -3.91
C SER A 430 15.88 8.97 -3.04
N SER A 431 15.13 8.51 -2.03
CA SER A 431 14.38 9.34 -1.10
C SER A 431 14.18 8.55 0.20
N PRO A 432 15.17 8.55 1.10
CA PRO A 432 15.23 7.61 2.22
C PRO A 432 14.24 7.89 3.34
N ARG A 433 13.69 9.12 3.40
CA ARG A 433 12.68 9.54 4.38
C ARG A 433 11.29 9.06 3.95
N ILE A 434 10.46 8.66 4.90
CA ILE A 434 9.07 8.26 4.66
C ILE A 434 8.15 9.45 4.98
N VAL A 435 7.54 10.04 3.96
CA VAL A 435 6.80 11.30 4.11
C VAL A 435 5.30 11.09 4.00
N LEU A 436 4.60 11.35 5.10
CA LEU A 436 3.20 11.04 5.36
C LEU A 436 2.33 12.27 5.08
N LYS A 437 1.34 12.16 4.20
CA LYS A 437 0.55 13.27 3.64
C LYS A 437 -0.93 13.09 3.95
N ASN A 438 -1.52 13.95 4.79
CA ASN A 438 -2.93 13.84 5.15
C ASN A 438 -3.83 14.23 3.97
N THR A 439 -4.85 13.43 3.61
CA THR A 439 -5.71 13.70 2.46
C THR A 439 -6.67 14.87 2.67
N SER A 440 -7.00 15.21 3.92
CA SER A 440 -7.91 16.32 4.23
C SER A 440 -7.36 17.72 3.90
N ASP A 441 -6.06 17.86 3.64
CA ASP A 441 -5.42 19.09 3.14
C ASP A 441 -5.07 19.04 1.63
N TRP A 442 -5.69 18.13 0.87
CA TRP A 442 -5.57 18.06 -0.59
C TRP A 442 -6.01 19.35 -1.29
N VAL A 443 -5.14 19.84 -2.17
CA VAL A 443 -5.42 20.94 -3.09
C VAL A 443 -5.14 20.44 -4.51
N TYR A 444 -6.12 20.53 -5.41
CA TYR A 444 -5.98 20.07 -6.80
C TYR A 444 -4.82 20.76 -7.54
N GLU A 445 -4.69 22.08 -7.36
CA GLU A 445 -3.66 22.92 -7.99
C GLU A 445 -3.34 24.14 -7.11
N CYS A 446 -2.06 24.40 -6.83
CA CYS A 446 -1.65 25.57 -6.05
C CYS A 446 -1.47 26.79 -6.96
N LYS A 447 -2.46 27.68 -7.00
CA LYS A 447 -2.43 28.95 -7.76
C LYS A 447 -3.00 30.12 -6.95
N GLY A 448 -2.62 31.33 -7.36
CA GLY A 448 -3.14 32.59 -6.81
C GLY A 448 -2.91 32.70 -5.31
N ASP A 449 -3.93 33.13 -4.57
CA ASP A 449 -3.85 33.42 -3.14
C ASP A 449 -3.43 32.20 -2.30
N ILE A 450 -3.71 30.97 -2.75
CA ILE A 450 -3.29 29.73 -2.06
C ILE A 450 -1.76 29.61 -2.07
N PHE A 451 -1.12 29.89 -3.21
CA PHE A 451 0.34 29.87 -3.35
C PHE A 451 0.98 31.01 -2.54
N VAL A 452 0.47 32.24 -2.68
CA VAL A 452 1.01 33.40 -1.99
C VAL A 452 0.88 33.25 -0.46
N THR A 453 -0.27 32.80 0.03
CA THR A 453 -0.49 32.53 1.47
C THR A 453 0.39 31.39 1.95
N HIS A 454 0.58 30.32 1.17
CA HIS A 454 1.45 29.21 1.53
C HIS A 454 2.91 29.64 1.69
N MET A 455 3.47 30.32 0.67
CA MET A 455 4.85 30.80 0.70
C MET A 455 5.09 31.78 1.85
N ILE A 456 4.15 32.71 2.10
CA ILE A 456 4.24 33.62 3.26
C ILE A 456 4.18 32.82 4.58
N THR A 457 3.25 31.87 4.72
CA THR A 457 3.04 31.14 6.00
C THR A 457 4.25 30.28 6.38
N HIS A 458 4.97 29.70 5.42
CA HIS A 458 6.06 28.76 5.70
C HIS A 458 7.48 29.30 5.47
N TYR A 459 7.65 30.39 4.71
CA TYR A 459 8.96 30.95 4.38
C TYR A 459 9.15 32.42 4.81
N ALA A 460 8.11 33.14 5.27
CA ALA A 460 8.27 34.51 5.76
C ALA A 460 8.72 34.59 7.24
N GLY A 461 10.03 34.47 7.46
CA GLY A 461 10.69 35.20 8.55
C GLY A 461 11.48 34.40 9.60
N GLY A 462 12.73 34.81 9.79
CA GLY A 462 13.57 34.71 11.00
C GLY A 462 13.09 33.85 12.17
N PHE A 463 13.44 32.57 12.18
CA PHE A 463 13.29 31.69 13.34
C PHE A 463 14.63 31.37 14.03
N ALA A 464 14.62 31.36 15.36
CA ALA A 464 15.78 31.07 16.21
C ALA A 464 15.66 29.70 16.91
N HIS A 465 16.80 29.02 17.13
CA HIS A 465 17.05 27.87 18.03
C HIS A 465 16.10 26.63 17.93
N ASN A 466 16.57 25.37 17.97
CA ASN A 466 17.81 24.85 18.57
C ASN A 466 18.21 23.47 17.99
N SER A 467 19.52 23.16 17.98
CA SER A 467 20.20 21.81 17.93
C SER A 467 19.42 20.55 17.47
N SER A 468 19.94 19.67 16.59
CA SER A 468 21.13 18.82 16.91
C SER A 468 21.62 17.89 15.75
N THR A 469 22.95 17.66 15.72
CA THR A 469 23.74 16.47 15.26
C THR A 469 23.35 15.63 14.03
N LYS A 470 24.35 15.25 13.21
CA LYS A 470 24.24 14.24 12.12
C LYS A 470 24.50 12.80 12.59
N ALA A 471 23.99 11.80 11.85
CA ALA A 471 24.23 10.36 12.06
C ALA A 471 24.70 9.66 10.77
N ALA A 472 25.33 8.48 10.88
CA ALA A 472 25.95 7.79 9.74
C ALA A 472 25.00 6.81 9.02
N THR A 473 25.10 6.75 7.70
CA THR A 473 24.23 5.95 6.82
C THR A 473 24.51 4.45 6.93
N GLN A 474 23.71 3.74 7.74
CA GLN A 474 23.69 2.28 7.76
C GLN A 474 22.89 1.72 6.58
N GLN A 475 23.20 0.50 6.13
CA GLN A 475 22.36 -0.20 5.14
C GLN A 475 21.02 -0.57 5.78
N VAL A 476 19.98 0.19 5.44
CA VAL A 476 18.64 0.13 6.04
C VAL A 476 17.67 -0.62 5.12
N ASP A 477 16.85 -1.49 5.71
CA ASP A 477 15.66 -2.01 5.04
C ASP A 477 14.56 -0.92 5.06
N TYR A 478 14.34 -0.30 3.91
CA TYR A 478 13.31 0.72 3.74
C TYR A 478 11.89 0.16 3.59
N MET A 479 11.73 -1.14 3.28
CA MET A 479 10.40 -1.78 3.20
C MET A 479 9.86 -2.03 4.61
N GLU A 480 10.68 -2.58 5.51
CA GLU A 480 10.30 -2.79 6.91
C GLU A 480 9.95 -1.45 7.58
N LYS A 481 10.84 -0.46 7.52
CA LYS A 481 10.60 0.87 8.12
C LYS A 481 9.42 1.62 7.53
N ARG A 482 9.15 1.48 6.23
CA ARG A 482 7.93 2.02 5.60
C ARG A 482 6.69 1.35 6.18
N LYS A 483 6.69 0.02 6.33
CA LYS A 483 5.59 -0.73 6.96
C LYS A 483 5.41 -0.29 8.42
N GLU A 484 6.48 -0.08 9.17
CA GLU A 484 6.40 0.46 10.53
C GLU A 484 5.81 1.88 10.55
N ALA A 485 6.37 2.83 9.81
CA ALA A 485 5.93 4.23 9.83
C ALA A 485 4.49 4.43 9.35
N VAL A 486 4.08 3.75 8.26
CA VAL A 486 2.74 3.85 7.69
C VAL A 486 1.70 3.20 8.61
N LEU A 487 1.98 2.02 9.16
CA LEU A 487 1.08 1.40 10.13
C LEU A 487 1.05 2.15 11.47
N ALA A 488 2.17 2.71 11.92
CA ALA A 488 2.21 3.52 13.14
C ALA A 488 1.33 4.78 13.02
N TYR A 489 1.38 5.46 11.87
CA TYR A 489 0.53 6.62 11.58
C TYR A 489 -0.93 6.22 11.37
N ALA A 490 -1.20 5.12 10.65
CA ALA A 490 -2.56 4.58 10.49
C ALA A 490 -3.21 4.27 11.84
N PHE A 491 -2.46 3.64 12.75
CA PHE A 491 -2.98 3.12 14.01
C PHE A 491 -2.86 4.10 15.20
N LYS A 492 -2.72 5.41 14.95
CA LYS A 492 -2.78 6.46 15.99
C LYS A 492 -4.24 6.90 16.26
N GLY A 493 -4.45 7.61 17.37
CA GLY A 493 -5.69 8.38 17.62
C GLY A 493 -6.78 7.68 18.44
N CYS A 494 -6.47 6.52 19.04
CA CYS A 494 -7.25 5.86 20.09
C CYS A 494 -6.35 5.65 21.34
N PRO A 495 -6.91 5.24 22.50
CA PRO A 495 -6.12 4.81 23.65
C PRO A 495 -5.12 3.68 23.33
N ALA A 496 -4.05 3.55 24.12
CA ALA A 496 -3.03 2.53 23.92
C ALA A 496 -3.63 1.11 24.01
N GLY A 497 -3.43 0.30 22.97
CA GLY A 497 -4.05 -1.03 22.81
C GLY A 497 -5.41 -1.02 22.10
N GLU A 498 -5.92 0.16 21.72
CA GLU A 498 -7.16 0.31 20.95
C GLU A 498 -6.91 0.84 19.52
N LEU A 499 -7.80 0.47 18.61
CA LEU A 499 -7.89 0.96 17.24
C LEU A 499 -9.28 1.51 16.96
N ARG A 500 -9.34 2.51 16.08
CA ARG A 500 -10.59 2.98 15.51
C ARG A 500 -11.11 1.92 14.53
N ASP A 501 -12.30 1.41 14.72
CA ASP A 501 -12.93 0.48 13.78
C ASP A 501 -13.51 1.23 12.54
N PRO A 502 -13.99 0.52 11.50
CA PRO A 502 -14.63 1.15 10.35
C PRO A 502 -15.91 1.95 10.67
N ILE A 503 -16.47 1.82 11.88
CA ILE A 503 -17.62 2.59 12.39
C ILE A 503 -17.13 3.79 13.26
N LEU A 504 -15.83 4.12 13.17
CA LEU A 504 -15.14 5.21 13.83
C LEU A 504 -15.05 5.11 15.37
N ALA A 505 -15.37 3.96 15.97
CA ALA A 505 -15.30 3.72 17.40
C ALA A 505 -13.96 3.10 17.81
N CYS A 506 -13.35 3.56 18.92
CA CYS A 506 -12.17 2.89 19.47
C CYS A 506 -12.59 1.54 20.13
N LYS A 507 -11.87 0.47 19.78
CA LYS A 507 -12.04 -0.91 20.26
C LYS A 507 -10.67 -1.54 20.52
N PRO A 508 -10.55 -2.54 21.41
CA PRO A 508 -9.30 -3.29 21.58
C PRO A 508 -8.85 -3.93 20.26
N VAL A 509 -7.53 -3.99 20.04
CA VAL A 509 -6.93 -4.63 18.86
C VAL A 509 -7.21 -6.15 18.90
N PRO A 510 -7.65 -6.79 17.80
CA PRO A 510 -7.73 -8.25 17.73
C PRO A 510 -6.35 -8.91 17.96
N ASP A 511 -6.27 -9.93 18.82
CA ASP A 511 -5.00 -10.62 19.14
C ASP A 511 -4.30 -11.19 17.90
N THR A 512 -5.07 -11.59 16.90
CA THR A 512 -4.61 -12.04 15.57
C THR A 512 -3.84 -10.95 14.82
N LEU A 513 -4.35 -9.71 14.86
CA LEU A 513 -3.69 -8.55 14.25
C LEU A 513 -2.48 -8.13 15.09
N LEU A 514 -2.59 -8.12 16.42
CA LEU A 514 -1.52 -7.70 17.32
C LEU A 514 -0.22 -8.51 17.13
N GLN A 515 -0.34 -9.82 16.85
CA GLN A 515 0.79 -10.71 16.57
C GLN A 515 1.46 -10.44 15.21
N LEU A 516 0.76 -9.81 14.27
CA LEU A 516 1.21 -9.50 12.91
C LEU A 516 1.75 -8.07 12.74
N LEU A 517 1.64 -7.22 13.77
CA LEU A 517 2.19 -5.87 13.73
C LEU A 517 3.73 -5.89 13.83
N PRO A 518 4.44 -5.01 13.09
CA PRO A 518 5.85 -4.76 13.33
C PRO A 518 6.10 -4.31 14.77
N LYS A 519 7.26 -4.67 15.34
CA LYS A 519 7.53 -4.54 16.78
C LYS A 519 7.49 -3.11 17.31
N ASN A 520 7.72 -2.11 16.45
CA ASN A 520 7.69 -0.71 16.85
C ASN A 520 6.29 -0.06 16.66
N VAL A 521 5.32 -0.77 16.08
CA VAL A 521 3.95 -0.28 15.86
C VAL A 521 3.08 -0.58 17.08
N LYS A 522 2.74 0.46 17.85
CA LYS A 522 1.87 0.36 19.03
C LYS A 522 0.50 1.00 18.79
N PRO A 523 -0.57 0.21 18.57
CA PRO A 523 -1.93 0.73 18.43
C PRO A 523 -2.30 1.75 19.52
N GLY A 524 -2.76 2.92 19.09
CA GLY A 524 -3.13 4.06 19.92
C GLY A 524 -1.97 4.83 20.57
N GLU A 525 -0.91 4.13 21.03
CA GLU A 525 0.22 4.74 21.75
C GLU A 525 1.21 5.51 20.84
N ASN A 526 1.17 5.27 19.51
CA ASN A 526 2.11 5.90 18.57
C ASN A 526 2.04 7.43 18.61
N THR A 527 3.19 8.06 18.92
CA THR A 527 3.37 9.51 18.81
C THR A 527 3.18 9.97 17.36
N GLU A 528 2.51 11.11 17.16
CA GLU A 528 2.45 11.74 15.84
C GLU A 528 3.87 12.05 15.33
N PRO A 529 4.26 11.60 14.13
CA PRO A 529 5.56 11.93 13.57
C PRO A 529 5.68 13.45 13.34
N PRO A 530 6.88 14.02 13.53
CA PRO A 530 7.10 15.45 13.39
C PRO A 530 6.78 15.92 11.98
N GLU A 531 6.47 17.21 11.81
CA GLU A 531 6.48 17.78 10.46
C GLU A 531 7.87 17.63 9.84
N CYS A 532 7.94 17.37 8.53
CA CYS A 532 9.22 17.31 7.84
C CYS A 532 9.93 18.67 7.95
N MET A 533 11.26 18.68 7.90
CA MET A 533 12.01 19.93 7.97
C MET A 533 11.99 20.63 6.60
N ARG A 534 11.35 21.80 6.51
CA ARG A 534 11.51 22.73 5.38
C ARG A 534 12.93 23.30 5.36
N LEU A 535 13.38 23.75 4.20
CA LEU A 535 14.60 24.57 4.09
C LEU A 535 14.34 25.93 4.78
N ASN A 536 14.68 26.03 6.05
CA ASN A 536 14.52 27.27 6.81
C ASN A 536 15.66 28.24 6.48
N VAL A 537 15.55 28.94 5.35
CA VAL A 537 16.55 29.91 4.84
C VAL A 537 16.98 30.97 5.87
N SER A 538 16.14 31.25 6.88
CA SER A 538 16.47 32.19 7.95
C SER A 538 17.56 31.70 8.92
N MET A 539 17.85 30.38 8.93
CA MET A 539 18.95 29.78 9.69
C MET A 539 20.30 29.85 8.95
N LEU A 540 20.34 30.41 7.73
CA LEU A 540 21.54 30.58 6.90
C LEU A 540 22.35 29.28 6.78
N TRP A 541 23.48 29.19 7.49
CA TRP A 541 24.36 28.03 7.51
C TRP A 541 23.82 26.84 8.30
N ASP A 542 23.12 27.08 9.40
CA ASP A 542 22.63 25.98 10.26
C ASP A 542 21.56 25.14 9.55
N THR A 543 20.89 25.72 8.55
CA THR A 543 20.03 25.04 7.56
C THR A 543 20.73 23.84 6.89
N CYS A 544 22.05 23.93 6.71
CA CYS A 544 22.90 22.91 6.08
C CYS A 544 23.46 21.87 7.06
N THR A 545 23.15 22.04 8.35
CA THR A 545 23.23 20.94 9.31
C THR A 545 21.99 20.05 9.14
N GLN A 546 22.07 19.07 8.24
CA GLN A 546 21.12 17.96 8.21
C GLN A 546 20.86 17.48 9.65
N PRO A 547 19.61 17.46 10.13
CA PRO A 547 19.31 17.03 11.50
C PRO A 547 19.55 15.51 11.64
N THR A 548 19.49 14.99 12.87
CA THR A 548 19.08 13.59 13.08
C THR A 548 17.68 13.42 12.49
N SER A 549 17.59 13.06 11.21
CA SER A 549 16.32 12.99 10.51
C SER A 549 15.52 11.81 11.05
N ASN A 550 14.37 12.13 11.67
CA ASN A 550 13.37 11.11 11.99
C ASN A 550 12.99 10.38 10.70
N GLU A 551 12.90 9.05 10.79
CA GLU A 551 12.85 8.16 9.62
C GLU A 551 11.54 8.32 8.85
N SER A 552 10.50 8.80 9.53
CA SER A 552 9.28 9.33 8.95
C SER A 552 8.93 10.72 9.48
N CYS A 553 8.17 11.48 8.68
CA CYS A 553 7.68 12.82 9.02
C CYS A 553 6.39 13.14 8.27
N ARG A 554 5.63 14.14 8.75
CA ARG A 554 4.35 14.60 8.19
C ARG A 554 4.54 15.80 7.25
N TRP A 555 3.77 15.84 6.17
CA TRP A 555 3.66 16.97 5.23
C TRP A 555 2.19 17.19 4.86
N SER A 556 1.87 18.33 4.27
CA SER A 556 0.55 18.57 3.65
C SER A 556 0.65 18.42 2.13
N TRP A 557 -0.41 17.91 1.50
CA TRP A 557 -0.57 17.92 0.05
C TRP A 557 -0.56 19.35 -0.51
N GLN A 558 -1.07 20.34 0.23
CA GLN A 558 -0.90 21.75 -0.16
C GLN A 558 0.57 22.10 -0.37
N SER A 559 1.46 21.73 0.57
CA SER A 559 2.91 21.96 0.44
C SER A 559 3.44 21.28 -0.82
N VAL A 560 3.16 19.97 -1.01
CA VAL A 560 3.56 19.23 -2.24
C VAL A 560 3.15 19.95 -3.53
N LYS A 561 1.94 20.53 -3.56
CA LYS A 561 1.41 21.19 -4.74
C LYS A 561 1.88 22.63 -4.94
N CYS A 562 2.40 23.28 -3.90
CA CYS A 562 2.98 24.62 -3.98
C CYS A 562 4.52 24.58 -4.17
N GLU A 563 5.20 23.55 -3.68
CA GLU A 563 6.67 23.40 -3.70
C GLU A 563 7.20 22.70 -4.98
N GLY A 564 6.31 22.14 -5.81
CA GLY A 564 6.59 21.74 -7.20
C GLY A 564 7.01 20.28 -7.40
N ASP A 565 7.94 20.05 -8.34
CA ASP A 565 8.47 18.70 -8.66
C ASP A 565 9.46 18.19 -7.61
N ASN A 566 9.90 19.04 -6.67
CA ASN A 566 10.68 18.64 -5.51
C ASN A 566 9.81 17.75 -4.59
N PRO A 567 10.27 16.55 -4.21
CA PRO A 567 9.43 15.61 -3.48
C PRO A 567 9.02 16.13 -2.10
N PRO A 568 7.95 15.58 -1.49
CA PRO A 568 7.48 16.00 -0.17
C PRO A 568 8.61 15.93 0.86
N GLY A 569 8.87 17.01 1.59
CA GLY A 569 9.98 17.06 2.55
C GLY A 569 11.40 17.01 1.95
N PHE A 570 11.56 17.34 0.66
CA PHE A 570 12.85 17.56 0.01
C PHE A 570 13.60 18.67 0.75
N VAL A 571 14.72 18.30 1.36
CA VAL A 571 15.74 19.28 1.72
C VAL A 571 16.51 19.55 0.45
N HIS A 572 16.69 20.81 0.11
CA HIS A 572 17.62 21.21 -0.94
C HIS A 572 19.06 20.98 -0.42
N ASP A 573 19.48 19.72 -0.36
CA ASP A 573 20.86 19.35 0.03
C ASP A 573 21.88 19.99 -0.94
N GLU A 574 21.47 20.23 -2.20
CA GLU A 574 22.23 21.02 -3.18
C GLU A 574 22.42 22.48 -2.75
N ALA A 575 21.44 23.12 -2.09
CA ALA A 575 21.58 24.46 -1.50
C ALA A 575 22.54 24.50 -0.29
N CYS A 576 23.13 23.35 0.03
CA CYS A 576 24.02 23.13 1.15
C CYS A 576 25.30 22.38 0.75
N ASP A 577 25.51 22.19 -0.55
CA ASP A 577 26.71 21.56 -1.10
C ASP A 577 27.95 22.44 -0.86
N GLN A 578 29.06 21.79 -0.54
CA GLN A 578 30.34 22.37 -0.17
C GLN A 578 31.52 21.74 -0.94
N THR A 579 31.24 20.85 -1.90
CA THR A 579 32.24 20.14 -2.73
C THR A 579 33.16 21.09 -3.50
N GLY A 580 32.70 22.33 -3.75
CA GLY A 580 33.45 23.33 -4.51
C GLY A 580 33.36 23.15 -6.03
N GLU A 581 32.59 22.17 -6.51
CA GLU A 581 32.36 21.97 -7.94
C GLU A 581 31.47 23.09 -8.50
N SER A 582 31.85 23.65 -9.65
CA SER A 582 31.19 24.84 -10.21
C SER A 582 29.69 24.62 -10.50
N GLN A 583 29.30 23.41 -10.90
CA GLN A 583 27.91 23.06 -11.13
C GLN A 583 27.12 22.95 -9.81
N ALA A 584 27.72 22.38 -8.76
CA ALA A 584 27.12 22.31 -7.43
C ALA A 584 26.92 23.70 -6.83
N ILE A 585 27.93 24.60 -6.92
CA ILE A 585 27.80 26.00 -6.49
C ILE A 585 26.72 26.72 -7.31
N GLY A 586 26.65 26.48 -8.63
CA GLY A 586 25.62 27.03 -9.51
C GLY A 586 24.21 26.65 -9.08
N ASN A 587 23.95 25.35 -8.87
CA ASN A 587 22.68 24.84 -8.36
C ASN A 587 22.36 25.42 -6.96
N ALA A 588 23.33 25.39 -6.05
CA ALA A 588 23.17 25.93 -4.70
C ALA A 588 22.73 27.40 -4.71
N CYS A 589 23.43 28.22 -5.48
CA CYS A 589 23.14 29.64 -5.64
C CYS A 589 21.83 29.92 -6.39
N GLY A 590 21.45 29.07 -7.36
CA GLY A 590 20.14 29.14 -8.00
C GLY A 590 19.02 29.00 -6.95
N ILE A 591 19.12 27.98 -6.09
CA ILE A 591 18.12 27.70 -5.06
C ILE A 591 18.05 28.84 -4.02
N TRP A 592 19.16 29.34 -3.48
CA TRP A 592 19.11 30.50 -2.58
C TRP A 592 18.55 31.75 -3.28
N GLY A 593 18.85 31.93 -4.57
CA GLY A 593 18.30 32.99 -5.42
C GLY A 593 16.78 32.89 -5.63
N GLU A 594 16.21 31.69 -5.72
CA GLU A 594 14.75 31.47 -5.77
C GLU A 594 14.05 31.95 -4.47
N PHE A 595 14.73 31.85 -3.32
CA PHE A 595 14.27 32.44 -2.06
C PHE A 595 14.59 33.94 -1.92
N GLY A 596 15.20 34.57 -2.93
CA GLY A 596 15.57 35.99 -2.93
C GLY A 596 16.73 36.34 -1.99
N LEU A 597 17.64 35.40 -1.74
CA LEU A 597 18.75 35.52 -0.79
C LEU A 597 20.09 35.14 -1.44
N ASP A 598 21.17 35.79 -1.04
CA ASP A 598 22.53 35.39 -1.44
C ASP A 598 22.95 34.10 -0.73
N HIS A 599 23.65 33.19 -1.42
CA HIS A 599 24.23 32.02 -0.77
C HIS A 599 25.23 32.44 0.32
N PRO A 600 25.18 31.85 1.54
CA PRO A 600 25.98 32.31 2.67
C PRO A 600 27.49 32.30 2.38
N MET A 601 28.01 31.21 1.80
CA MET A 601 29.46 30.97 1.65
C MET A 601 30.10 31.31 0.29
N TYR A 602 29.32 31.42 -0.79
CA TYR A 602 29.86 31.53 -2.16
C TYR A 602 29.40 32.85 -2.80
N ASN A 603 30.12 33.33 -3.81
CA ASN A 603 29.61 34.41 -4.65
C ASN A 603 28.71 33.82 -5.74
N CYS A 604 27.41 34.12 -5.75
CA CYS A 604 26.48 33.55 -6.73
C CYS A 604 26.63 34.09 -8.15
N GLU A 605 27.35 35.20 -8.33
CA GLU A 605 27.79 35.68 -9.64
C GLU A 605 28.66 34.64 -10.38
N TYR A 606 29.33 33.75 -9.63
CA TYR A 606 30.15 32.64 -10.15
C TYR A 606 29.36 31.63 -10.98
N GLY A 607 28.13 31.30 -10.57
CA GLY A 607 27.36 30.17 -11.11
C GLY A 607 26.94 30.32 -12.57
N ASN A 608 26.97 31.55 -13.12
CA ASN A 608 26.64 31.82 -14.52
C ASN A 608 27.84 31.63 -15.48
N VAL A 609 29.05 31.41 -14.97
CA VAL A 609 30.26 31.23 -15.79
C VAL A 609 30.48 29.74 -16.07
N ASN A 610 30.14 29.28 -17.28
CA ASN A 610 30.33 27.89 -17.71
C ASN A 610 31.83 27.52 -17.80
N CYS A 611 32.36 26.96 -16.71
CA CYS A 611 33.75 26.55 -16.61
C CYS A 611 33.98 25.08 -17.03
N PRO A 612 35.01 24.77 -17.84
CA PRO A 612 35.43 23.39 -18.08
C PRO A 612 35.84 22.70 -16.76
N PRO A 613 35.41 21.44 -16.52
CA PRO A 613 35.74 20.74 -15.28
C PRO A 613 37.24 20.49 -15.17
N GLY A 614 37.87 21.07 -14.15
CA GLY A 614 39.30 20.95 -13.85
C GLY A 614 40.16 22.16 -14.24
N GLU A 615 39.60 23.18 -14.89
CA GLU A 615 40.34 24.42 -15.21
C GLU A 615 39.99 25.57 -14.24
N ALA A 616 41.01 26.34 -13.83
CA ALA A 616 40.86 27.54 -13.03
C ALA A 616 40.35 28.72 -13.89
N CYS A 617 39.14 28.55 -14.41
CA CYS A 617 38.50 29.38 -15.41
C CYS A 617 38.33 30.86 -15.02
N LEU A 618 38.19 31.17 -13.73
CA LEU A 618 37.69 32.46 -13.28
C LEU A 618 38.81 33.51 -13.35
N ALA A 619 38.79 34.24 -14.45
CA ALA A 619 39.50 35.49 -14.57
C ALA A 619 38.63 36.62 -14.00
N MET A 620 39.26 37.59 -13.35
CA MET A 620 38.64 38.82 -12.88
C MET A 620 39.42 40.00 -13.47
N MET A 621 38.73 40.83 -14.25
CA MET A 621 39.32 42.06 -14.80
C MET A 621 38.73 43.30 -14.13
N GLY A 622 39.59 44.29 -13.89
CA GLY A 622 39.15 45.63 -13.53
C GLY A 622 40.19 46.68 -13.94
N THR A 623 39.80 47.95 -13.85
CA THR A 623 40.65 49.09 -14.16
C THR A 623 40.86 49.93 -12.90
N VAL A 624 42.11 50.28 -12.61
CA VAL A 624 42.54 50.97 -11.40
C VAL A 624 43.28 52.24 -11.78
N THR A 625 42.71 53.39 -11.48
CA THR A 625 43.39 54.68 -11.66
C THR A 625 44.15 55.06 -10.39
N PHE A 626 45.47 55.02 -10.48
CA PHE A 626 46.39 55.53 -9.47
C PHE A 626 46.67 57.02 -9.69
N ARG A 627 46.72 57.79 -8.59
CA ARG A 627 47.30 59.14 -8.60
C ARG A 627 48.73 59.08 -8.09
N LEU A 628 49.71 59.20 -8.99
CA LEU A 628 51.13 59.11 -8.70
C LEU A 628 51.70 60.49 -8.36
N SER A 629 52.47 60.57 -7.26
CA SER A 629 53.18 61.79 -6.86
C SER A 629 54.34 62.18 -7.80
N ASN A 630 54.88 61.22 -8.58
CA ASN A 630 55.92 61.46 -9.58
C ASN A 630 55.84 60.44 -10.74
N GLY A 631 55.15 60.79 -11.83
CA GLY A 631 54.91 59.88 -12.95
C GLY A 631 56.14 59.56 -13.83
N THR A 632 57.16 60.44 -13.89
CA THR A 632 58.34 60.13 -14.72
C THR A 632 59.17 58.98 -14.15
N LEU A 633 59.22 58.85 -12.82
CA LEU A 633 59.96 57.79 -12.14
C LEU A 633 59.42 56.38 -12.46
N PHE A 634 58.12 56.27 -12.75
CA PHE A 634 57.45 55.01 -13.05
C PHE A 634 57.69 54.60 -14.50
N ARG A 635 57.44 55.52 -15.44
CA ARG A 635 57.75 55.32 -16.86
C ARG A 635 59.22 54.99 -17.10
N ASP A 636 60.14 55.61 -16.35
CA ASP A 636 61.58 55.40 -16.53
C ASP A 636 62.07 54.11 -15.83
N ASN A 637 61.20 53.36 -15.14
CA ASN A 637 61.46 52.03 -14.58
C ASN A 637 60.19 51.13 -14.61
N GLU A 638 59.58 51.05 -15.79
CA GLU A 638 58.28 50.44 -16.08
C GLU A 638 58.15 49.01 -15.53
N THR A 639 59.01 48.08 -15.97
CA THR A 639 58.95 46.65 -15.60
C THR A 639 59.03 46.38 -14.09
N ALA A 640 59.79 47.19 -13.35
CA ALA A 640 59.90 47.06 -11.90
C ALA A 640 58.71 47.72 -11.17
N SER A 641 58.11 48.75 -11.77
CA SER A 641 56.88 49.38 -11.28
C SER A 641 55.70 48.42 -11.42
N ASP A 642 55.53 47.80 -12.58
CA ASP A 642 54.42 46.89 -12.88
C ASP A 642 54.49 45.62 -12.00
N ALA A 643 55.70 45.06 -11.83
CA ALA A 643 55.93 43.91 -10.94
C ALA A 643 55.61 44.25 -9.47
N ALA A 644 55.97 45.45 -9.00
CA ALA A 644 55.69 45.89 -7.63
C ALA A 644 54.20 46.22 -7.42
N ILE A 645 53.52 46.78 -8.43
CA ILE A 645 52.06 46.99 -8.42
C ILE A 645 51.35 45.63 -8.39
N GLY A 646 51.77 44.65 -9.20
CA GLY A 646 51.20 43.30 -9.19
C GLY A 646 51.38 42.57 -7.86
N ALA A 647 52.60 42.58 -7.32
CA ALA A 647 52.89 41.97 -6.02
C ALA A 647 52.08 42.62 -4.88
N GLY A 648 51.97 43.95 -4.88
CA GLY A 648 51.16 44.70 -3.92
C GLY A 648 49.65 44.48 -4.09
N PHE A 649 49.15 44.36 -5.32
CA PHE A 649 47.73 44.15 -5.58
C PHE A 649 47.27 42.77 -5.12
N ALA A 650 48.02 41.71 -5.45
CA ALA A 650 47.76 40.37 -4.98
C ALA A 650 47.86 40.26 -3.44
N ALA A 651 48.93 40.82 -2.85
CA ALA A 651 49.09 40.85 -1.39
C ALA A 651 47.96 41.61 -0.68
N GLY A 652 47.51 42.73 -1.24
CA GLY A 652 46.40 43.53 -0.73
C GLY A 652 45.03 42.85 -0.79
N LEU A 653 44.88 41.87 -1.69
CA LEU A 653 43.72 40.97 -1.82
C LEU A 653 43.88 39.65 -1.06
N GLY A 654 45.05 39.35 -0.48
CA GLY A 654 45.34 38.08 0.17
C GLY A 654 45.50 36.89 -0.80
N LEU A 655 45.84 37.14 -2.06
CA LEU A 655 46.04 36.12 -3.09
C LEU A 655 47.47 35.54 -3.05
N ASP A 656 47.61 34.23 -3.24
CA ASP A 656 48.91 33.58 -3.35
C ASP A 656 49.45 33.69 -4.78
N LEU A 657 50.47 34.56 -4.93
CA LEU A 657 51.19 34.82 -6.19
C LEU A 657 51.88 33.59 -6.79
N SER A 658 51.99 32.47 -6.07
CA SER A 658 52.49 31.21 -6.64
C SER A 658 51.43 30.43 -7.44
N VAL A 659 50.16 30.83 -7.37
CA VAL A 659 49.02 30.12 -7.99
C VAL A 659 48.28 30.96 -9.05
N SER A 660 48.23 32.28 -8.90
CA SER A 660 47.49 33.18 -9.79
C SER A 660 48.37 33.93 -10.79
N SER A 661 48.14 33.76 -12.10
CA SER A 661 48.70 34.63 -13.14
C SER A 661 48.02 36.01 -13.10
N LEU A 662 48.66 36.98 -12.46
CA LEU A 662 48.21 38.37 -12.43
C LEU A 662 48.86 39.16 -13.59
N THR A 663 48.12 39.33 -14.67
CA THR A 663 48.53 40.18 -15.80
C THR A 663 48.11 41.62 -15.52
N ILE A 664 49.05 42.57 -15.57
CA ILE A 664 48.76 44.00 -15.43
C ILE A 664 49.31 44.76 -16.64
N LEU A 665 48.50 45.68 -17.15
CA LEU A 665 48.82 46.61 -18.23
C LEU A 665 48.61 48.03 -17.71
N VAL A 666 49.67 48.82 -17.58
CA VAL A 666 49.59 50.20 -17.05
C VAL A 666 49.69 51.21 -18.20
N ASP A 667 48.60 51.94 -18.46
CA ASP A 667 48.60 53.08 -19.38
C ASP A 667 48.98 54.38 -18.61
N TYR A 668 50.05 55.00 -19.07
CA TYR A 668 50.58 56.27 -18.55
C TYR A 668 50.10 57.46 -19.41
N SER A 669 48.77 57.64 -19.50
CA SER A 669 48.13 58.58 -20.44
C SER A 669 48.32 60.08 -20.12
N SER A 670 49.51 60.62 -20.41
CA SER A 670 49.82 62.04 -20.24
C SER A 670 49.15 62.94 -21.31
N ARG A 671 47.82 63.15 -21.19
CA ARG A 671 47.03 64.02 -22.09
C ARG A 671 47.45 65.48 -21.99
N ARG A 672 48.39 65.92 -22.85
CA ARG A 672 48.49 67.34 -23.23
C ARG A 672 47.28 67.70 -24.09
N LEU A 673 46.42 68.59 -23.60
CA LEU A 673 45.35 69.20 -24.39
C LEU A 673 45.92 70.06 -25.52
N GLN A 674 46.08 69.48 -26.71
CA GLN A 674 46.36 70.23 -27.93
C GLN A 674 45.05 70.75 -28.52
N MET A 675 44.75 72.04 -28.32
CA MET A 675 43.73 72.71 -29.13
C MET A 675 44.28 72.93 -30.54
N GLY A 676 43.57 72.42 -31.55
CA GLY A 676 43.97 72.56 -32.95
C GLY A 676 43.78 74.00 -33.47
N PRO A 677 44.71 74.55 -34.28
CA PRO A 677 44.62 75.93 -34.75
C PRO A 677 43.68 76.05 -35.96
N ALA A 678 42.45 76.52 -35.74
CA ALA A 678 41.51 76.89 -36.79
C ALA A 678 40.84 78.24 -36.50
N MET A 679 40.70 79.07 -37.54
CA MET A 679 40.07 80.41 -37.55
C MET A 679 40.59 81.44 -36.53
N ILE A 680 41.46 82.34 -37.01
CA ILE A 680 41.54 83.71 -36.53
C ILE A 680 41.00 84.63 -37.64
N GLN A 681 39.84 85.26 -37.43
CA GLN A 681 39.53 86.51 -38.10
C GLN A 681 38.53 87.39 -37.33
N GLN A 682 38.87 88.68 -37.25
CA GLN A 682 38.07 89.83 -36.81
C GLN A 682 37.88 90.12 -35.30
N SER A 683 38.25 91.37 -34.95
CA SER A 683 37.85 92.19 -33.78
C SER A 683 38.45 91.87 -32.40
N GLY A 684 38.51 92.90 -31.53
CA GLY A 684 38.62 92.75 -30.07
C GLY A 684 40.01 92.80 -29.41
N GLN A 685 40.73 93.93 -29.46
CA GLN A 685 41.85 94.15 -28.52
C GLN A 685 41.32 94.53 -27.11
N GLN A 686 40.79 93.58 -26.32
CA GLN A 686 40.55 93.85 -24.90
C GLN A 686 40.63 92.66 -23.91
N ASP A 687 40.44 91.40 -24.33
CA ASP A 687 40.35 90.27 -23.38
C ASP A 687 41.69 89.60 -23.00
N GLN A 688 42.82 90.00 -23.59
CA GLN A 688 44.11 89.32 -23.40
C GLN A 688 44.71 89.41 -21.98
N GLN A 689 44.24 90.31 -21.12
CA GLN A 689 44.72 90.40 -19.72
C GLN A 689 43.89 89.60 -18.73
N GLN A 690 42.61 89.29 -19.01
CA GLN A 690 41.77 88.55 -18.06
C GLN A 690 41.96 87.03 -18.17
N ASN A 691 42.31 86.53 -19.37
CA ASN A 691 42.57 85.10 -19.60
C ASN A 691 43.95 84.62 -19.07
N GLN A 692 44.82 85.51 -18.60
CA GLN A 692 46.10 85.13 -17.97
C GLN A 692 46.00 84.86 -16.46
N GLN A 693 44.87 85.18 -15.81
CA GLN A 693 44.70 84.96 -14.35
C GLN A 693 43.93 83.68 -13.97
N MET A 694 43.41 82.91 -14.93
CA MET A 694 42.88 81.55 -14.68
C MET A 694 43.86 80.43 -15.07
N LEU A 695 45.06 80.75 -15.56
CA LEU A 695 46.04 79.77 -16.06
C LEU A 695 47.31 79.64 -15.18
N SER A 696 47.20 80.00 -13.90
CA SER A 696 48.31 79.96 -12.93
C SER A 696 48.02 79.15 -11.65
N GLN A 697 46.96 78.33 -11.63
CA GLN A 697 46.62 77.42 -10.53
C GLN A 697 46.39 75.96 -10.98
N GLU A 698 47.28 75.39 -11.81
CA GLU A 698 47.37 73.93 -11.92
C GLU A 698 48.77 73.42 -12.33
N THR A 699 49.77 73.69 -11.49
CA THR A 699 51.12 73.07 -11.56
C THR A 699 51.28 71.93 -10.54
N SER A 700 50.27 71.06 -10.47
CA SER A 700 50.34 69.77 -9.78
C SER A 700 50.85 68.72 -10.76
N ASN A 701 52.04 68.14 -10.53
CA ASN A 701 52.59 67.05 -11.34
C ASN A 701 51.92 65.68 -11.06
N SER A 702 50.69 65.69 -10.53
CA SER A 702 49.86 64.50 -10.31
C SER A 702 49.60 63.76 -11.62
N THR A 703 50.43 62.76 -11.90
CA THR A 703 50.25 61.91 -13.09
C THR A 703 49.24 60.83 -12.74
N LYS A 704 48.12 60.79 -13.47
CA LYS A 704 47.24 59.62 -13.44
C LYS A 704 47.93 58.50 -14.24
N ALA A 705 48.03 57.32 -13.64
CA ALA A 705 48.38 56.09 -14.31
C ALA A 705 47.22 55.11 -14.12
N THR A 706 46.82 54.43 -15.18
CA THR A 706 45.62 53.59 -15.19
C THR A 706 46.04 52.16 -15.49
N ALA A 707 45.97 51.30 -14.48
CA ALA A 707 46.33 49.90 -14.56
C ALA A 707 45.08 49.04 -14.79
N THR A 708 44.99 48.42 -15.95
CA THR A 708 44.04 47.34 -16.21
C THR A 708 44.69 46.04 -15.76
N TYR A 709 44.03 45.31 -14.85
CA TYR A 709 44.52 44.05 -14.31
C TYR A 709 43.60 42.90 -14.70
N VAL A 710 44.16 41.71 -14.85
CA VAL A 710 43.45 40.43 -14.93
C VAL A 710 44.08 39.48 -13.90
N VAL A 711 43.32 39.13 -12.86
CA VAL A 711 43.68 38.03 -11.95
C VAL A 711 43.12 36.74 -12.55
N GLU A 712 43.98 35.83 -12.97
CA GLU A 712 43.59 34.45 -13.30
C GLU A 712 43.56 33.60 -12.01
N SER A 713 42.61 32.65 -11.91
CA SER A 713 42.44 31.73 -10.78
C SER A 713 41.93 32.38 -9.46
N VAL A 714 40.89 33.22 -9.52
CA VAL A 714 40.28 33.81 -8.32
C VAL A 714 39.52 32.77 -7.47
N PRO A 715 39.66 32.74 -6.13
CA PRO A 715 38.89 31.85 -5.25
C PRO A 715 37.38 32.16 -5.24
N ALA A 716 36.52 31.13 -5.30
CA ALA A 716 35.06 31.25 -5.29
C ALA A 716 34.45 31.88 -4.00
N THR A 717 35.28 32.12 -2.98
CA THR A 717 34.93 32.81 -1.74
C THR A 717 35.20 34.32 -1.78
N LEU A 718 35.87 34.85 -2.81
CA LEU A 718 36.18 36.28 -2.94
C LEU A 718 34.95 37.05 -3.44
N LYS A 719 34.13 37.55 -2.52
CA LYS A 719 32.99 38.43 -2.83
C LYS A 719 33.49 39.81 -3.29
N LEU A 720 32.85 40.38 -4.32
CA LEU A 720 33.23 41.67 -4.94
C LEU A 720 33.36 42.82 -3.91
N GLN A 721 32.50 42.81 -2.89
CA GLN A 721 32.53 43.79 -1.79
C GLN A 721 33.83 43.77 -0.97
N HIS A 722 34.51 42.62 -0.84
CA HIS A 722 35.80 42.54 -0.15
C HIS A 722 36.89 43.30 -0.92
N ILE A 723 36.82 43.31 -2.25
CA ILE A 723 37.77 43.98 -3.14
C ILE A 723 37.63 45.51 -3.01
N LEU A 724 36.39 46.00 -3.04
CA LEU A 724 36.08 47.41 -2.83
C LEU A 724 36.47 47.89 -1.43
N ALA A 725 36.27 47.07 -0.39
CA ALA A 725 36.72 47.35 0.97
C ALA A 725 38.26 47.30 1.12
N ALA A 726 38.94 46.43 0.37
CA ALA A 726 40.39 46.25 0.39
C ALA A 726 41.17 47.40 -0.29
N ASN A 727 40.52 48.42 -0.86
CA ASN A 727 41.18 49.58 -1.48
C ASN A 727 42.33 50.14 -0.60
N SER A 728 42.10 50.28 0.72
CA SER A 728 43.14 50.77 1.64
C SER A 728 44.30 49.79 1.89
N SER A 729 44.05 48.48 1.99
CA SER A 729 45.10 47.47 2.13
C SER A 729 45.88 47.24 0.83
N ILE A 730 45.21 47.35 -0.31
CA ILE A 730 45.81 47.31 -1.65
C ILE A 730 46.71 48.53 -1.87
N VAL A 731 46.25 49.75 -1.56
CA VAL A 731 47.08 50.96 -1.65
C VAL A 731 48.27 50.90 -0.69
N ALA A 732 48.12 50.34 0.51
CA ALA A 732 49.23 50.13 1.43
C ALA A 732 50.24 49.11 0.87
N ALA A 733 49.80 47.91 0.49
CA ALA A 733 50.65 46.84 -0.03
C ALA A 733 51.36 47.23 -1.34
N ILE A 734 50.72 48.00 -2.22
CA ILE A 734 51.34 48.56 -3.43
C ILE A 734 52.40 49.60 -3.07
N ASN A 735 52.13 50.53 -2.14
CA ASN A 735 53.15 51.47 -1.68
C ASN A 735 54.34 50.76 -0.98
N ASP A 736 54.09 49.70 -0.21
CA ASP A 736 55.15 48.93 0.45
C ASP A 736 56.00 48.12 -0.53
N ASN A 737 55.41 47.53 -1.57
CA ASN A 737 56.14 46.85 -2.63
C ASN A 737 56.94 47.84 -3.50
N LEU A 738 56.34 48.98 -3.89
CA LEU A 738 57.04 50.04 -4.61
C LEU A 738 58.19 50.62 -3.80
N ASN A 739 58.04 50.77 -2.48
CA ASN A 739 59.10 51.19 -1.59
C ASN A 739 60.24 50.15 -1.52
N GLN A 740 59.92 48.86 -1.49
CA GLN A 740 60.93 47.78 -1.50
C GLN A 740 61.66 47.63 -2.84
N SER A 741 60.93 47.71 -3.97
CA SER A 741 61.49 47.49 -5.31
C SER A 741 62.18 48.73 -5.91
N LEU A 742 61.71 49.94 -5.56
CA LEU A 742 62.17 51.20 -6.17
C LEU A 742 62.77 52.19 -5.16
N GLY A 743 62.63 51.97 -3.85
CA GLY A 743 63.11 52.88 -2.80
C GLY A 743 62.24 54.14 -2.62
N VAL A 744 60.95 54.08 -3.01
CA VAL A 744 60.06 55.26 -3.07
C VAL A 744 58.86 55.10 -2.13
N THR A 745 58.77 55.98 -1.13
CA THR A 745 57.66 56.00 -0.16
C THR A 745 56.48 56.84 -0.63
N GLY A 746 55.25 56.31 -0.53
CA GLY A 746 54.02 57.10 -0.63
C GLY A 746 53.74 57.67 -2.03
N VAL A 747 53.85 56.83 -3.06
CA VAL A 747 53.62 57.26 -4.45
C VAL A 747 52.15 57.19 -4.84
N VAL A 748 51.45 56.12 -4.46
CA VAL A 748 50.02 55.97 -4.71
C VAL A 748 49.27 56.76 -3.64
N LEU A 749 48.76 57.93 -4.02
CA LEU A 749 48.01 58.84 -3.15
C LEU A 749 46.55 58.42 -2.97
N SER A 750 45.99 57.74 -3.98
CA SER A 750 44.62 57.21 -3.98
C SER A 750 44.47 56.17 -5.09
N MET A 751 43.63 55.16 -4.84
CA MET A 751 43.11 54.21 -5.82
C MET A 751 41.64 54.50 -6.10
N GLU A 752 41.29 54.65 -7.36
CA GLU A 752 39.94 54.91 -7.87
C GLU A 752 39.65 53.80 -8.89
N TYR A 753 38.71 52.89 -8.57
CA TYR A 753 38.29 51.83 -9.49
C TYR A 753 37.41 52.43 -10.59
N ASP A 754 37.74 52.14 -11.85
CA ASP A 754 37.09 52.70 -13.04
C ASP A 754 36.28 51.61 -13.74
N GLY A 755 35.03 51.44 -13.31
CA GLY A 755 34.11 50.37 -13.71
C GLY A 755 34.00 49.22 -12.70
N ASP A 756 32.85 48.56 -12.68
CA ASP A 756 32.62 47.35 -11.88
C ASP A 756 33.47 46.19 -12.43
N PRO A 757 34.28 45.50 -11.59
CA PRO A 757 35.07 44.36 -12.02
C PRO A 757 34.23 43.24 -12.62
N GLN A 758 34.68 42.70 -13.75
CA GLN A 758 33.97 41.65 -14.47
C GLN A 758 34.62 40.28 -14.25
N PHE A 759 33.78 39.31 -13.87
CA PHE A 759 34.10 37.89 -13.82
C PHE A 759 33.66 37.20 -15.11
N GLY A 760 34.41 36.18 -15.54
CA GLY A 760 34.12 35.41 -16.74
C GLY A 760 35.17 34.34 -16.98
N THR A 761 35.13 33.68 -18.14
CA THR A 761 36.17 32.72 -18.49
C THR A 761 37.48 33.44 -18.84
N ASN A 762 38.61 32.81 -18.52
CA ASN A 762 39.94 33.26 -18.93
C ASN A 762 39.98 33.54 -20.45
N GLN A 763 39.33 32.71 -21.28
CA GLN A 763 39.29 32.91 -22.73
C GLN A 763 38.52 34.18 -23.16
N ASP A 764 37.36 34.47 -22.54
CA ASP A 764 36.57 35.68 -22.83
C ASP A 764 37.32 36.96 -22.40
N LEU A 765 37.92 36.93 -21.21
CA LEU A 765 38.65 38.07 -20.66
C LEU A 765 40.00 38.30 -21.36
N GLN A 766 40.74 37.25 -21.73
CA GLN A 766 41.89 37.37 -22.62
C GLN A 766 41.50 37.90 -24.01
N GLN A 767 40.30 37.60 -24.51
CA GLN A 767 39.81 38.20 -25.75
C GLN A 767 39.46 39.68 -25.57
N HIS A 768 38.73 40.04 -24.52
CA HIS A 768 38.40 41.43 -24.23
C HIS A 768 39.65 42.29 -23.99
N LEU A 769 40.66 41.74 -23.32
CA LEU A 769 41.97 42.38 -23.13
C LEU A 769 42.70 42.58 -24.47
N ARG A 770 42.66 41.60 -25.38
CA ARG A 770 43.19 41.74 -26.75
C ARG A 770 42.44 42.80 -27.57
N ASP A 771 41.13 42.91 -27.43
CA ASP A 771 40.33 43.89 -28.16
C ASP A 771 40.59 45.33 -27.66
N LEU A 772 40.73 45.51 -26.33
CA LEU A 772 41.17 46.77 -25.73
C LEU A 772 42.61 47.15 -26.15
N LEU A 773 43.52 46.19 -26.21
CA LEU A 773 44.88 46.39 -26.71
C LEU A 773 44.93 46.74 -28.21
N GLN A 774 44.01 46.24 -29.03
CA GLN A 774 43.91 46.64 -30.44
C GLN A 774 43.34 48.06 -30.59
N LEU A 775 42.38 48.45 -29.74
CA LEU A 775 41.79 49.80 -29.74
C LEU A 775 42.81 50.90 -29.38
N SER A 776 43.84 50.62 -28.57
CA SER A 776 44.87 51.61 -28.22
C SER A 776 45.90 51.87 -29.32
N MET A 777 45.97 51.04 -30.37
CA MET A 777 47.06 51.04 -31.37
C MET A 777 46.65 51.48 -32.80
N MET A 778 45.43 51.97 -33.01
CA MET A 778 44.90 52.32 -34.35
C MET A 778 45.16 53.80 -34.77
N PRO A 779 45.92 54.07 -35.86
CA PRO A 779 45.95 55.39 -36.50
C PRO A 779 44.74 55.60 -37.44
N GLY A 780 44.34 56.85 -37.66
CA GLY A 780 43.04 57.18 -38.26
C GLY A 780 42.93 57.15 -39.80
N ASN A 781 41.81 56.57 -40.26
CA ASN A 781 41.08 56.74 -41.53
C ASN A 781 41.76 56.46 -42.89
N GLY A 782 41.09 55.60 -43.67
CA GLY A 782 41.23 55.39 -45.12
C GLY A 782 39.95 54.76 -45.70
N GLU A 783 39.69 54.93 -47.00
CA GLU A 783 38.36 54.66 -47.61
C GLU A 783 38.11 53.24 -48.14
N MET A 784 36.84 52.97 -48.45
CA MET A 784 36.22 51.75 -49.01
C MET A 784 36.77 51.36 -50.41
N PRO A 785 36.57 50.10 -50.90
CA PRO A 785 35.35 49.82 -51.68
C PRO A 785 34.78 48.37 -51.70
N SER A 786 33.45 48.29 -51.85
CA SER A 786 32.58 47.26 -52.47
C SER A 786 33.10 45.86 -52.91
N GLY A 787 32.33 44.80 -52.60
CA GLY A 787 32.43 43.49 -53.28
C GLY A 787 31.34 42.45 -52.94
N GLN A 788 30.72 41.88 -53.97
CA GLN A 788 29.74 40.74 -54.01
C GLN A 788 30.35 39.38 -53.56
N ALA A 789 29.63 38.28 -53.26
CA ALA A 789 28.22 37.98 -52.91
C ALA A 789 28.04 36.45 -52.63
N SER A 790 26.80 36.03 -52.28
CA SER A 790 26.19 34.70 -52.52
C SER A 790 26.45 33.49 -51.58
N GLY A 791 25.34 32.90 -51.08
CA GLY A 791 25.21 31.50 -50.65
C GLY A 791 25.63 31.17 -49.20
N GLY A 792 24.92 30.36 -48.39
CA GLY A 792 23.61 29.71 -48.57
C GLY A 792 23.66 28.18 -48.53
N GLY A 793 23.31 27.56 -47.40
CA GLY A 793 23.20 26.09 -47.25
C GLY A 793 22.84 25.65 -45.82
N LEU A 794 21.97 24.65 -45.69
CA LEU A 794 21.54 23.98 -44.44
C LEU A 794 22.00 22.49 -44.44
N PRO A 795 21.92 21.75 -43.32
CA PRO A 795 22.77 20.57 -43.06
C PRO A 795 22.22 19.24 -43.62
N PRO A 796 23.04 18.17 -43.55
CA PRO A 796 22.90 17.10 -42.53
C PRO A 796 24.28 16.71 -41.92
N GLY A 797 24.46 15.74 -41.02
CA GLY A 797 23.54 14.84 -40.30
C GLY A 797 24.03 13.37 -40.29
N GLN A 798 23.91 12.70 -39.12
CA GLN A 798 23.97 11.24 -38.85
C GLN A 798 25.31 10.42 -38.88
N THR A 799 25.68 9.95 -37.67
CA THR A 799 26.00 8.54 -37.30
C THR A 799 27.37 7.85 -37.57
N GLN A 800 27.61 6.84 -36.71
CA GLN A 800 28.64 5.76 -36.73
C GLN A 800 30.08 6.17 -36.31
N GLY A 801 30.81 5.39 -35.48
CA GLY A 801 30.49 4.10 -34.81
C GLY A 801 31.59 3.68 -33.81
N PRO A 802 31.41 2.57 -33.04
CA PRO A 802 32.32 2.16 -31.95
C PRO A 802 33.44 1.18 -32.37
N PRO A 803 34.57 1.18 -31.64
CA PRO A 803 35.10 -0.06 -31.03
C PRO A 803 35.68 0.24 -29.61
N SER A 804 36.22 -0.67 -28.79
CA SER A 804 36.58 -2.11 -28.90
C SER A 804 36.57 -2.78 -27.50
N THR A 805 36.54 -4.12 -27.48
CA THR A 805 36.77 -4.94 -26.28
C THR A 805 38.23 -4.91 -25.77
N GLY A 806 38.43 -5.12 -24.46
CA GLY A 806 39.74 -5.34 -23.84
C GLY A 806 39.61 -6.10 -22.50
N ALA A 807 40.53 -7.02 -22.22
CA ALA A 807 40.49 -7.95 -21.07
C ALA A 807 41.84 -7.97 -20.30
N PRO A 808 41.94 -8.56 -19.08
CA PRO A 808 42.98 -8.24 -18.08
C PRO A 808 44.28 -9.07 -18.19
N PRO A 809 45.31 -8.80 -17.35
CA PRO A 809 45.72 -9.82 -16.37
C PRO A 809 46.39 -9.33 -15.04
N SER A 810 46.66 -10.28 -14.12
CA SER A 810 47.61 -10.26 -12.96
C SER A 810 47.34 -9.28 -11.78
N ALA A 811 47.35 -9.62 -10.46
CA ALA A 811 48.08 -10.58 -9.57
C ALA A 811 49.36 -9.97 -8.92
N GLY A 812 49.33 -9.45 -7.67
CA GLY A 812 49.52 -10.16 -6.37
C GLY A 812 50.80 -9.61 -5.65
N PRO A 813 51.28 -10.09 -4.46
CA PRO A 813 50.72 -10.98 -3.43
C PRO A 813 51.02 -10.54 -1.94
N SER A 814 50.91 -11.48 -0.96
CA SER A 814 51.43 -11.46 0.46
C SER A 814 50.69 -10.59 1.50
N ALA A 815 50.62 -10.90 2.81
CA ALA A 815 50.74 -12.12 3.66
C ALA A 815 50.02 -11.81 5.01
N GLY A 816 49.50 -12.70 5.87
CA GLY A 816 49.77 -14.12 6.20
C GLY A 816 50.36 -14.24 7.64
N PRO A 817 50.32 -15.38 8.36
CA PRO A 817 49.51 -16.61 8.23
C PRO A 817 48.20 -16.46 9.04
N SER A 818 47.66 -17.26 9.98
CA SER A 818 47.82 -18.61 10.61
C SER A 818 46.58 -18.83 11.53
N ALA A 819 46.01 -20.00 11.84
CA ALA A 819 46.09 -21.42 11.43
C ALA A 819 44.70 -22.05 11.80
N SER A 820 44.40 -23.36 11.96
CA SER A 820 45.11 -24.66 11.98
C SER A 820 44.10 -25.81 11.71
N THR A 821 44.58 -27.00 11.31
CA THR A 821 43.80 -28.22 10.96
C THR A 821 44.11 -29.40 11.94
N PRO A 822 43.53 -30.64 11.87
CA PRO A 822 43.44 -31.54 10.69
C PRO A 822 42.17 -32.43 10.52
N ALA A 823 42.11 -33.15 9.39
CA ALA A 823 41.14 -34.20 9.03
C ALA A 823 41.72 -35.64 9.26
N PRO A 824 41.10 -36.75 8.79
CA PRO A 824 41.08 -37.13 7.36
C PRO A 824 39.83 -37.90 6.83
N ALA A 825 39.81 -38.17 5.52
CA ALA A 825 38.89 -39.06 4.76
C ALA A 825 39.76 -40.12 3.99
N PRO A 826 39.48 -40.65 2.75
CA PRO A 826 38.33 -40.71 1.81
C PRO A 826 37.91 -42.21 1.60
N PRO A 827 37.52 -42.80 0.42
CA PRO A 827 37.04 -42.36 -0.92
C PRO A 827 35.68 -43.07 -1.29
N SER A 828 35.26 -43.52 -2.50
CA SER A 828 35.75 -43.57 -3.91
C SER A 828 34.62 -43.89 -4.93
N THR A 829 34.67 -43.29 -6.15
CA THR A 829 34.18 -43.79 -7.49
C THR A 829 32.68 -44.13 -7.70
N GLY A 830 32.07 -43.95 -8.90
CA GLY A 830 32.57 -43.47 -10.21
C GLY A 830 31.47 -43.47 -11.33
N ALA A 831 31.78 -43.05 -12.57
CA ALA A 831 30.85 -42.95 -13.74
C ALA A 831 31.65 -42.83 -15.10
N PRO A 832 31.10 -42.46 -16.30
CA PRO A 832 29.70 -42.61 -16.80
C PRO A 832 29.28 -43.34 -18.15
N PRO A 833 29.79 -43.12 -19.40
CA PRO A 833 28.91 -42.51 -20.45
C PRO A 833 28.81 -43.13 -21.89
N SER A 834 27.61 -43.09 -22.49
CA SER A 834 27.27 -43.08 -23.96
C SER A 834 25.80 -42.60 -24.15
N ALA A 835 25.29 -41.86 -25.18
CA ALA A 835 25.53 -41.65 -26.63
C ALA A 835 25.02 -42.80 -27.53
N GLY A 836 24.18 -42.69 -28.58
CA GLY A 836 23.63 -41.63 -29.49
C GLY A 836 23.57 -42.23 -30.94
N PRO A 837 23.11 -41.59 -32.08
CA PRO A 837 22.22 -40.44 -32.35
C PRO A 837 21.25 -40.65 -33.59
N SER A 838 20.74 -39.55 -34.20
CA SER A 838 20.18 -39.40 -35.61
C SER A 838 18.72 -39.84 -35.89
N ALA A 839 17.92 -39.25 -36.81
CA ALA A 839 17.97 -37.97 -37.59
C ALA A 839 16.57 -37.57 -38.17
N GLY A 840 16.41 -36.34 -38.71
CA GLY A 840 15.19 -35.81 -39.37
C GLY A 840 15.06 -36.15 -40.89
N PRO A 841 14.26 -35.43 -41.74
CA PRO A 841 14.02 -33.95 -41.70
C PRO A 841 12.61 -33.42 -42.13
N SER A 842 12.43 -32.08 -42.01
CA SER A 842 11.66 -31.11 -42.87
C SER A 842 10.29 -31.42 -43.52
N ALA A 843 9.36 -30.47 -43.75
CA ALA A 843 9.11 -29.10 -43.24
C ALA A 843 7.84 -28.51 -43.92
N SER A 844 7.00 -27.74 -43.22
CA SER A 844 6.21 -26.60 -43.76
C SER A 844 5.25 -25.96 -42.73
N THR A 845 5.15 -24.63 -42.78
CA THR A 845 4.10 -23.75 -42.18
C THR A 845 2.99 -23.49 -43.23
N PRO A 846 1.79 -22.90 -42.92
CA PRO A 846 1.50 -21.91 -41.88
C PRO A 846 0.23 -22.13 -41.01
N ALA A 847 0.00 -21.20 -40.07
CA ALA A 847 -1.24 -21.06 -39.27
C ALA A 847 -2.33 -20.24 -40.02
N PRO A 848 -3.59 -20.15 -39.54
CA PRO A 848 -3.90 -19.32 -38.34
C PRO A 848 -4.99 -19.83 -37.37
N ALA A 849 -4.92 -19.32 -36.13
CA ALA A 849 -5.98 -18.97 -35.15
C ALA A 849 -7.25 -19.86 -34.92
N PRO A 850 -7.49 -20.30 -33.66
CA PRO A 850 -8.80 -20.66 -33.12
C PRO A 850 -9.34 -19.65 -32.08
N PRO A 851 -10.67 -19.61 -31.83
CA PRO A 851 -11.26 -19.05 -30.62
C PRO A 851 -11.85 -20.14 -29.70
N SER A 852 -11.47 -20.11 -28.42
CA SER A 852 -12.01 -20.92 -27.31
C SER A 852 -11.66 -20.16 -26.02
N THR A 853 -12.58 -19.81 -25.11
CA THR A 853 -13.35 -20.71 -24.20
C THR A 853 -12.46 -21.60 -23.37
#